data_AF-A0A5E4MB52-F1
#
_entry.id   AF-A0A5E4MB52-F1
#
_cell.length_a   1.000
_cell.length_b   1.000
_cell.length_c   1.000
_cell.angle_alpha   90.00
_cell.angle_beta   90.00
_cell.angle_gamma   90.00
#
_symmetry.space_group_name_H-M   'P 1'
#
loop_
_entity.id
_entity.type
_entity.pdbx_description
1 polymer ?
#
loop_
_entity_poly.entity_id
_entity_poly.type
_entity_poly.pdbx_seq_one_letter_code
_entity_poly.pdbx_strand_id
1 'polypeptide(L)'
;MSGIKKVQMEKDNYKLIAEEKILNIHNENNDFIEDPNEFIPHQSNEYNNSNTNLIETESETCLNGSESISKDFDSVNSEVTSINNQIIVLEPNNPVMMRFQNTLKHHLLKQRENLQNELLTQDGIIRFKQNEKTSLINEINNIACRVETQYTLLNEFHRMKLELEAAKEQVETYINHGKHRYTEISIKTTVETKKFEVFKRQLDCSQGLVKELTKYEKEQETTFNICNQKKSQAKHFKKKLLNEQQKQDLLLLSLTQEILRLEDRMKQLGEQAETKYNERELLKQKVMDSSTDLDSINGDNTKITLLWNDVLINIQQRDKSFRKIKNDFHYKRSVQEEFHKNDNLINVSNKLKYEQNNLQNSLKICLDKFNNLKDEYSKLIQMTEFQHQNLDQVLFDQKSIQNKINALLLTLNTKSNEKLKYEEDSLDELKKQLFSNSFSTQINNKISELKIQNKEHELVLVEAENNLSQVLLKLEQYRNTSFNLEKDIKENTKYLNDQGFVLSALDSELNKIYTEIKNKSRQIDLENKKLETMKKKLEEGTSTTPQIQIDQVRYKINEVEKKIDSIKQSWVQKQNKNVQLLDQRNKQFNEFNKVCKYASVMDTKNIKIELEIVSLYKVADQYKRTLINMRNTILKLNENCSNNKGKSNQMLNENEWIQYSYLAELKENEKQCLEYMDRLKLLKNELNDTKNVYIEKQRESKSWDSKVQMLVEMKKEIKKKEGDSGDIDAMKNEIHRMQIRESQLKKNLEKIMLDLEACISRREMIYNKVAANDVRLKGKSEAKQKFLKKLDDLRLSIKKIKMECKKLDRNISDLQHGKMALVNKITYANDKLNEAHRIINDLIKNIEDIGATKIKNIHNLSYKQSYAQFLDEVKKGKYHLLIKSESKMDEEFTIEWKKNSKLIGVTEALKNDFPYLDFQITRLLNILKSIDN
;
A
#
# COMPACT_ATOMS: atom_id res chain seq x y z
N MET A 1 -49.46 23.05 13.42
CA MET A 1 -49.84 23.13 11.98
C MET A 1 -49.15 21.95 11.31
N SER A 2 -49.87 20.92 10.87
CA SER A 2 -50.55 20.79 9.54
C SER A 2 -49.54 20.80 8.37
N GLY A 3 -49.40 19.75 7.55
CA GLY A 3 -50.00 18.41 7.65
C GLY A 3 -49.63 17.43 6.50
N ILE A 4 -49.75 16.13 6.80
CA ILE A 4 -50.54 15.09 6.08
C ILE A 4 -50.07 14.57 4.68
N LYS A 5 -49.54 13.33 4.65
CA LYS A 5 -50.06 12.09 3.99
C LYS A 5 -49.07 10.93 4.19
N LYS A 6 -49.40 9.84 4.91
CA LYS A 6 -50.20 8.64 4.56
C LYS A 6 -49.47 7.66 3.61
N VAL A 7 -49.02 6.49 4.12
CA VAL A 7 -49.70 5.14 4.09
C VAL A 7 -49.22 4.32 2.88
N GLN A 8 -49.03 2.99 2.86
CA GLN A 8 -48.89 1.87 3.82
C GLN A 8 -48.95 0.58 2.94
N MET A 9 -48.15 -0.45 3.25
CA MET A 9 -48.35 -1.89 2.95
C MET A 9 -48.46 -2.46 1.50
N GLU A 10 -47.58 -3.45 1.29
CA GLU A 10 -47.87 -4.85 0.85
C GLU A 10 -48.46 -5.18 -0.53
N LYS A 11 -47.72 -6.04 -1.25
CA LYS A 11 -48.11 -7.40 -1.67
C LYS A 11 -46.95 -8.04 -2.46
N ASP A 12 -46.76 -9.35 -2.55
CA ASP A 12 -46.90 -10.46 -1.60
C ASP A 12 -46.42 -11.71 -2.33
N ASN A 13 -46.00 -12.68 -1.52
CA ASN A 13 -45.52 -14.01 -1.88
C ASN A 13 -46.46 -14.85 -2.77
N TYR A 14 -45.88 -15.89 -3.38
CA TYR A 14 -46.56 -17.18 -3.57
C TYR A 14 -45.75 -18.35 -2.99
N LYS A 15 -46.26 -18.90 -1.87
CA LYS A 15 -46.26 -20.29 -1.34
C LYS A 15 -44.92 -21.08 -1.23
N LEU A 16 -44.56 -21.75 -0.11
CA LEU A 16 -45.28 -22.74 0.77
C LEU A 16 -45.62 -24.06 0.03
N ILE A 17 -45.48 -25.28 0.55
CA ILE A 17 -45.20 -25.79 1.91
C ILE A 17 -44.43 -27.14 1.82
N ALA A 18 -43.81 -27.51 2.95
CA ALA A 18 -43.14 -28.76 3.29
C ALA A 18 -44.00 -30.04 3.20
N GLU A 19 -43.37 -31.22 3.34
CA GLU A 19 -43.81 -32.27 4.28
C GLU A 19 -42.71 -33.33 4.51
N GLU A 20 -42.68 -33.92 5.71
CA GLU A 20 -41.73 -34.96 6.14
C GLU A 20 -42.50 -36.02 6.94
N LYS A 21 -42.10 -37.29 6.80
CA LYS A 21 -42.58 -38.51 7.50
C LYS A 21 -43.94 -39.09 7.05
N ILE A 22 -43.92 -40.39 6.77
CA ILE A 22 -44.65 -41.40 7.57
C ILE A 22 -43.87 -42.73 7.55
N LEU A 23 -44.02 -43.49 8.62
CA LEU A 23 -43.34 -44.76 8.92
C LEU A 23 -44.39 -45.90 8.88
N ASN A 24 -44.03 -47.08 8.35
CA ASN A 24 -44.45 -48.45 8.75
C ASN A 24 -44.22 -49.42 7.57
N ILE A 25 -43.55 -50.57 7.72
CA ILE A 25 -43.81 -51.74 8.59
C ILE A 25 -45.03 -52.53 8.12
N HIS A 26 -44.80 -53.58 7.30
CA HIS A 26 -44.97 -55.01 7.61
C HIS A 26 -44.72 -55.86 6.33
N ASN A 27 -43.91 -56.93 6.40
CA ASN A 27 -44.32 -58.34 6.57
C ASN A 27 -45.16 -58.86 5.37
N GLU A 28 -44.94 -60.05 4.81
CA GLU A 28 -44.32 -61.27 5.36
C GLU A 28 -44.02 -62.29 4.23
N ASN A 29 -43.04 -63.19 4.45
CA ASN A 29 -43.01 -64.60 4.00
C ASN A 29 -43.03 -64.91 2.48
N ASN A 30 -42.54 -66.03 1.94
CA ASN A 30 -41.72 -67.20 2.34
C ASN A 30 -41.31 -67.88 0.99
N ASP A 31 -40.40 -68.86 0.83
CA ASP A 31 -39.74 -69.81 1.72
C ASP A 31 -38.57 -70.52 0.97
N PHE A 32 -37.59 -71.09 1.69
CA PHE A 32 -36.73 -72.27 1.33
C PHE A 32 -35.90 -72.23 0.00
N ILE A 33 -34.72 -72.85 -0.20
CA ILE A 33 -33.76 -73.71 0.53
C ILE A 33 -32.39 -73.58 -0.23
N GLU A 34 -31.17 -73.86 0.24
CA GLU A 34 -30.63 -74.58 1.41
C GLU A 34 -29.24 -73.99 1.84
N ASP A 35 -28.43 -74.79 2.53
CA ASP A 35 -27.10 -74.55 3.14
C ASP A 35 -26.02 -75.48 2.48
N PRO A 36 -24.73 -75.58 2.92
CA PRO A 36 -23.78 -74.57 3.43
C PRO A 36 -22.29 -74.78 2.94
N ASN A 37 -21.33 -74.07 3.58
CA ASN A 37 -19.90 -74.46 3.83
C ASN A 37 -18.85 -74.43 2.68
N GLU A 38 -17.53 -74.21 2.90
CA GLU A 38 -16.74 -73.45 3.92
C GLU A 38 -15.24 -73.36 3.49
N PHE A 39 -14.43 -72.45 4.09
CA PHE A 39 -12.93 -72.40 4.17
C PHE A 39 -11.98 -72.50 2.92
N ILE A 40 -11.37 -71.37 2.50
CA ILE A 40 -9.96 -70.88 2.80
C ILE A 40 -8.80 -71.95 2.85
N PRO A 41 -7.51 -71.71 2.41
CA PRO A 41 -6.85 -70.65 1.58
C PRO A 41 -5.72 -71.08 0.57
N HIS A 42 -5.16 -70.09 -0.16
CA HIS A 42 -3.75 -69.83 -0.59
C HIS A 42 -2.76 -70.90 -1.14
N GLN A 43 -2.06 -70.49 -2.23
CA GLN A 43 -0.62 -70.70 -2.57
C GLN A 43 -0.13 -72.15 -2.86
N SER A 44 0.93 -72.45 -3.65
CA SER A 44 1.78 -71.68 -4.60
C SER A 44 2.73 -72.63 -5.36
N ASN A 45 3.17 -72.23 -6.57
CA ASN A 45 4.47 -72.52 -7.22
C ASN A 45 4.93 -73.95 -7.60
N GLU A 46 5.86 -73.90 -8.59
CA GLU A 46 6.85 -74.89 -9.07
C GLU A 46 6.43 -75.75 -10.28
N TYR A 47 7.32 -76.18 -11.19
CA TYR A 47 8.51 -75.66 -11.88
C TYR A 47 8.97 -76.84 -12.78
N ASN A 48 9.53 -76.57 -13.96
CA ASN A 48 10.49 -77.43 -14.71
C ASN A 48 10.08 -78.71 -15.47
N ASN A 49 10.52 -78.70 -16.75
CA ASN A 49 11.34 -79.69 -17.46
C ASN A 49 10.78 -80.95 -18.17
N SER A 50 10.87 -80.89 -19.51
CA SER A 50 11.74 -81.74 -20.37
C SER A 50 11.34 -83.16 -20.79
N ASN A 51 11.29 -83.34 -22.13
CA ASN A 51 11.76 -84.46 -22.97
C ASN A 51 11.49 -85.93 -22.51
N THR A 52 10.92 -86.80 -23.36
CA THR A 52 11.69 -87.47 -24.45
C THR A 52 10.80 -88.35 -25.36
N ASN A 53 11.26 -88.55 -26.61
CA ASN A 53 11.12 -89.68 -27.57
C ASN A 53 9.73 -90.32 -27.86
N LEU A 54 9.25 -90.56 -29.09
CA LEU A 54 9.76 -91.16 -30.35
C LEU A 54 9.83 -92.71 -30.39
N ILE A 55 9.09 -93.30 -31.37
CA ILE A 55 9.22 -94.65 -31.98
C ILE A 55 8.71 -95.80 -31.06
N GLU A 56 8.10 -96.95 -31.46
CA GLU A 56 7.91 -97.79 -32.68
C GLU A 56 6.39 -98.22 -32.73
N THR A 57 5.62 -98.19 -33.84
CA THR A 57 5.41 -99.19 -34.93
C THR A 57 4.91 -100.60 -34.58
N GLU A 58 4.10 -101.17 -35.50
CA GLU A 58 3.76 -102.61 -35.66
C GLU A 58 2.88 -103.29 -34.56
N SER A 59 2.08 -104.33 -34.82
CA SER A 59 1.46 -104.83 -36.06
C SER A 59 0.38 -105.88 -35.73
N GLU A 60 -0.53 -106.12 -36.68
CA GLU A 60 -1.20 -107.41 -36.94
C GLU A 60 -2.06 -108.16 -35.89
N THR A 61 -3.36 -108.23 -36.27
CA THR A 61 -4.18 -109.46 -36.37
C THR A 61 -4.90 -110.05 -35.14
N CYS A 62 -5.86 -110.91 -35.51
CA CYS A 62 -6.53 -111.94 -34.71
C CYS A 62 -7.74 -111.47 -33.85
N LEU A 63 -8.91 -112.15 -33.87
CA LEU A 63 -9.30 -113.38 -34.58
C LEU A 63 -10.85 -113.56 -34.61
N ASN A 64 -11.30 -114.43 -35.53
CA ASN A 64 -12.48 -115.34 -35.45
C ASN A 64 -13.91 -114.93 -35.85
N GLY A 65 -14.51 -115.85 -36.63
CA GLY A 65 -15.95 -116.08 -36.81
C GLY A 65 -16.54 -115.54 -38.13
N SER A 66 -17.02 -116.34 -39.08
CA SER A 66 -17.11 -117.81 -39.17
C SER A 66 -17.35 -118.30 -40.62
N GLU A 67 -16.86 -119.50 -40.90
CA GLU A 67 -17.08 -120.41 -42.06
C GLU A 67 -18.57 -120.57 -42.46
N SER A 68 -18.99 -121.14 -43.62
CA SER A 68 -18.49 -122.30 -44.40
C SER A 68 -19.08 -122.29 -45.84
N ILE A 69 -18.44 -122.79 -46.93
CA ILE A 69 -18.48 -124.18 -47.48
C ILE A 69 -19.92 -124.66 -47.87
N SER A 70 -20.27 -125.20 -49.06
CA SER A 70 -19.58 -125.48 -50.35
C SER A 70 -20.57 -126.07 -51.40
N LYS A 71 -20.08 -126.50 -52.59
CA LYS A 71 -20.67 -127.53 -53.50
C LYS A 71 -21.93 -127.13 -54.31
N ASP A 72 -22.26 -127.72 -55.47
CA ASP A 72 -21.55 -128.69 -56.34
C ASP A 72 -22.00 -128.56 -57.82
N PHE A 73 -21.10 -128.94 -58.73
CA PHE A 73 -21.23 -129.75 -59.96
C PHE A 73 -22.53 -129.93 -60.80
N ASP A 74 -22.28 -130.08 -62.11
CA ASP A 74 -22.91 -130.91 -63.17
C ASP A 74 -24.29 -131.59 -62.97
N SER A 75 -25.11 -131.53 -64.03
CA SER A 75 -25.86 -132.67 -64.61
C SER A 75 -26.65 -132.17 -65.85
N VAL A 76 -26.25 -132.44 -67.10
CA VAL A 76 -26.32 -133.69 -67.90
C VAL A 76 -27.68 -133.92 -68.60
N ASN A 77 -27.55 -134.24 -69.89
CA ASN A 77 -28.58 -134.46 -70.91
C ASN A 77 -29.60 -135.58 -70.64
N SER A 78 -30.77 -135.47 -71.27
CA SER A 78 -31.38 -136.52 -72.13
C SER A 78 -32.33 -135.79 -73.12
N GLU A 79 -32.13 -135.83 -74.45
CA GLU A 79 -32.72 -136.78 -75.42
C GLU A 79 -34.28 -136.74 -75.48
N VAL A 80 -34.99 -136.91 -76.60
CA VAL A 80 -34.81 -137.82 -77.75
C VAL A 80 -35.45 -137.24 -79.05
N THR A 81 -34.81 -137.45 -80.21
CA THR A 81 -35.32 -137.39 -81.61
C THR A 81 -36.05 -136.15 -82.18
N SER A 82 -35.61 -135.74 -83.38
CA SER A 82 -36.49 -135.70 -84.56
C SER A 82 -35.70 -136.03 -85.83
N ILE A 83 -36.20 -137.00 -86.59
CA ILE A 83 -35.52 -137.64 -87.73
C ILE A 83 -35.95 -136.98 -89.06
N ASN A 84 -34.97 -136.83 -89.95
CA ASN A 84 -34.99 -136.73 -91.42
C ASN A 84 -36.26 -136.28 -92.17
N ASN A 85 -36.05 -135.31 -93.08
CA ASN A 85 -36.37 -135.32 -94.54
C ASN A 85 -36.62 -133.86 -94.98
N GLN A 86 -35.83 -133.26 -95.90
CA GLN A 86 -35.87 -133.48 -97.35
C GLN A 86 -37.32 -133.41 -97.87
N ILE A 87 -37.69 -132.46 -98.74
CA ILE A 87 -37.26 -132.30 -100.14
C ILE A 87 -37.49 -130.81 -100.51
N ILE A 88 -36.53 -129.98 -100.99
CA ILE A 88 -35.67 -130.05 -102.20
C ILE A 88 -36.51 -129.89 -103.49
N VAL A 89 -36.21 -129.03 -104.47
CA VAL A 89 -35.37 -127.82 -104.54
C VAL A 89 -35.79 -127.04 -105.79
N LEU A 90 -35.65 -125.72 -105.76
CA LEU A 90 -35.02 -125.00 -106.86
C LEU A 90 -33.76 -124.38 -106.26
N GLU A 91 -32.63 -124.44 -106.98
CA GLU A 91 -31.33 -124.53 -106.33
C GLU A 91 -30.92 -123.29 -105.50
N PRO A 92 -30.31 -123.47 -104.30
CA PRO A 92 -29.95 -122.36 -103.42
C PRO A 92 -28.92 -121.36 -103.98
N ASN A 93 -28.20 -121.72 -105.04
CA ASN A 93 -27.05 -120.97 -105.56
C ASN A 93 -27.37 -120.07 -106.77
N ASN A 94 -28.65 -119.77 -107.04
CA ASN A 94 -28.99 -118.67 -107.94
C ASN A 94 -28.83 -117.31 -107.22
N PRO A 95 -28.01 -116.37 -107.72
CA PRO A 95 -27.68 -115.12 -107.01
C PRO A 95 -28.88 -114.19 -106.73
N VAL A 96 -30.02 -114.38 -107.40
CA VAL A 96 -31.26 -113.63 -107.12
C VAL A 96 -31.93 -114.13 -105.83
N MET A 97 -31.93 -115.44 -105.57
CA MET A 97 -32.52 -116.02 -104.35
C MET A 97 -31.69 -115.68 -103.10
N MET A 98 -30.35 -115.62 -103.25
CA MET A 98 -29.44 -115.21 -102.18
C MET A 98 -29.67 -113.75 -101.74
N ARG A 99 -29.97 -112.83 -102.68
CA ARG A 99 -30.42 -111.47 -102.31
C ARG A 99 -31.76 -111.51 -101.59
N PHE A 100 -32.74 -112.26 -102.10
CA PHE A 100 -34.08 -112.33 -101.50
C PHE A 100 -34.07 -112.88 -100.05
N GLN A 101 -33.31 -113.96 -99.81
CA GLN A 101 -33.12 -114.55 -98.48
C GLN A 101 -32.35 -113.61 -97.54
N ASN A 102 -31.33 -112.90 -98.03
CA ASN A 102 -30.61 -111.90 -97.23
C ASN A 102 -31.49 -110.69 -96.87
N THR A 103 -32.35 -110.18 -97.76
CA THR A 103 -33.27 -109.09 -97.43
C THR A 103 -34.26 -109.50 -96.34
N LEU A 104 -34.79 -110.72 -96.39
CA LEU A 104 -35.67 -111.28 -95.36
C LEU A 104 -34.95 -111.46 -94.01
N LYS A 105 -33.73 -111.99 -94.04
CA LYS A 105 -32.86 -112.16 -92.84
C LYS A 105 -32.47 -110.80 -92.23
N HIS A 106 -32.18 -109.81 -93.06
CA HIS A 106 -31.83 -108.46 -92.63
C HIS A 106 -33.03 -107.72 -92.02
N HIS A 107 -34.24 -107.93 -92.52
CA HIS A 107 -35.48 -107.39 -91.92
C HIS A 107 -35.69 -107.88 -90.47
N LEU A 108 -35.51 -109.19 -90.22
CA LEU A 108 -35.62 -109.77 -88.88
C LEU A 108 -34.46 -109.36 -87.95
N LEU A 109 -33.23 -109.27 -88.46
CA LEU A 109 -32.08 -108.77 -87.69
C LEU A 109 -32.23 -107.30 -87.30
N LYS A 110 -32.78 -106.46 -88.18
CA LYS A 110 -33.02 -105.03 -87.94
C LYS A 110 -34.08 -104.78 -86.86
N GLN A 111 -35.09 -105.65 -86.73
CA GLN A 111 -36.02 -105.60 -85.58
C GLN A 111 -35.30 -105.85 -84.25
N ARG A 112 -34.37 -106.81 -84.21
CA ARG A 112 -33.58 -107.13 -83.01
C ARG A 112 -32.58 -106.02 -82.65
N GLU A 113 -31.86 -105.48 -83.64
CA GLU A 113 -30.92 -104.36 -83.42
C GLU A 113 -31.63 -103.09 -82.93
N ASN A 114 -32.83 -102.80 -83.42
CA ASN A 114 -33.60 -101.64 -82.94
C ASN A 114 -33.92 -101.75 -81.44
N LEU A 115 -34.40 -102.92 -80.97
CA LEU A 115 -34.67 -103.15 -79.54
C LEU A 115 -33.40 -103.12 -78.69
N GLN A 116 -32.28 -103.61 -79.22
CA GLN A 116 -30.99 -103.61 -78.51
C GLN A 116 -30.38 -102.20 -78.41
N ASN A 117 -30.52 -101.37 -79.45
CA ASN A 117 -30.13 -99.97 -79.44
C ASN A 117 -31.00 -99.15 -78.47
N GLU A 118 -32.31 -99.42 -78.42
CA GLU A 118 -33.22 -98.74 -77.50
C GLU A 118 -32.83 -99.01 -76.02
N LEU A 119 -32.51 -100.26 -75.67
CA LEU A 119 -31.94 -100.62 -74.36
C LEU A 119 -30.64 -99.88 -74.04
N LEU A 120 -29.68 -99.81 -74.97
CA LEU A 120 -28.41 -99.11 -74.76
C LEU A 120 -28.59 -97.60 -74.56
N THR A 121 -29.56 -96.97 -75.25
CA THR A 121 -29.86 -95.54 -75.03
C THR A 121 -30.46 -95.28 -73.66
N GLN A 122 -31.34 -96.16 -73.15
CA GLN A 122 -31.91 -96.03 -71.80
C GLN A 122 -30.83 -96.18 -70.72
N ASP A 123 -29.94 -97.16 -70.87
CA ASP A 123 -28.86 -97.40 -69.89
C ASP A 123 -27.82 -96.26 -69.86
N GLY A 124 -27.55 -95.62 -71.01
CA GLY A 124 -26.76 -94.40 -71.08
C GLY A 124 -27.40 -93.21 -70.35
N ILE A 125 -28.73 -93.05 -70.46
CA ILE A 125 -29.49 -92.00 -69.76
C ILE A 125 -29.45 -92.22 -68.23
N ILE A 126 -29.57 -93.48 -67.78
CA ILE A 126 -29.49 -93.83 -66.36
C ILE A 126 -28.11 -93.48 -65.78
N ARG A 127 -27.02 -93.85 -66.47
CA ARG A 127 -25.65 -93.52 -66.02
C ARG A 127 -25.39 -92.02 -65.97
N PHE A 128 -25.88 -91.25 -66.95
CA PHE A 128 -25.79 -89.78 -66.93
C PHE A 128 -26.51 -89.18 -65.72
N LYS A 129 -27.75 -89.62 -65.44
CA LYS A 129 -28.53 -89.15 -64.27
C LYS A 129 -27.91 -89.52 -62.93
N GLN A 130 -27.25 -90.68 -62.84
CA GLN A 130 -26.51 -91.09 -61.64
C GLN A 130 -25.32 -90.16 -61.36
N ASN A 131 -24.60 -89.73 -62.41
CA ASN A 131 -23.47 -88.81 -62.28
C ASN A 131 -23.89 -87.36 -61.97
N GLU A 132 -25.01 -86.87 -62.52
CA GLU A 132 -25.59 -85.59 -62.10
C GLU A 132 -25.96 -85.61 -60.61
N LYS A 133 -26.52 -86.71 -60.12
CA LYS A 133 -26.88 -86.87 -58.69
C LYS A 133 -25.64 -86.82 -57.78
N THR A 134 -24.55 -87.49 -58.13
CA THR A 134 -23.32 -87.47 -57.30
C THR A 134 -22.64 -86.10 -57.32
N SER A 135 -22.64 -85.40 -58.46
CA SER A 135 -22.15 -84.02 -58.54
C SER A 135 -22.94 -83.08 -57.63
N LEU A 136 -24.28 -83.15 -57.69
CA LEU A 136 -25.17 -82.35 -56.82
C LEU A 136 -24.97 -82.65 -55.33
N ILE A 137 -24.76 -83.91 -54.95
CA ILE A 137 -24.48 -84.28 -53.54
C ILE A 137 -23.16 -83.67 -53.07
N ASN A 138 -22.11 -83.68 -53.90
CA ASN A 138 -20.83 -83.06 -53.56
C ASN A 138 -20.94 -81.52 -53.44
N GLU A 139 -21.72 -80.87 -54.31
CA GLU A 139 -22.02 -79.43 -54.18
C GLU A 139 -22.78 -79.11 -52.90
N ILE A 140 -23.80 -79.92 -52.54
CA ILE A 140 -24.56 -79.77 -51.29
C ILE A 140 -23.64 -79.93 -50.06
N ASN A 141 -22.76 -80.93 -50.05
CA ASN A 141 -21.81 -81.14 -48.94
C ASN A 141 -20.80 -79.98 -48.82
N ASN A 142 -20.32 -79.44 -49.95
CA ASN A 142 -19.45 -78.26 -49.96
C ASN A 142 -20.18 -77.00 -49.44
N ILE A 143 -21.48 -76.85 -49.75
CA ILE A 143 -22.30 -75.77 -49.19
C ILE A 143 -22.51 -75.98 -47.69
N ALA A 144 -22.77 -77.20 -47.22
CA ALA A 144 -22.94 -77.51 -45.81
C ALA A 144 -21.67 -77.17 -44.98
N CYS A 145 -20.49 -77.57 -45.45
CA CYS A 145 -19.21 -77.23 -44.80
C CYS A 145 -18.95 -75.70 -44.79
N ARG A 146 -19.32 -74.99 -45.87
CA ARG A 146 -19.26 -73.51 -45.91
C ARG A 146 -20.25 -72.84 -44.95
N VAL A 147 -21.40 -73.45 -44.70
CA VAL A 147 -22.39 -72.95 -43.73
C VAL A 147 -21.92 -73.21 -42.30
N GLU A 148 -21.35 -74.38 -42.02
CA GLU A 148 -20.79 -74.73 -40.70
C GLU A 148 -19.62 -73.80 -40.32
N THR A 149 -18.70 -73.55 -41.25
CA THR A 149 -17.61 -72.57 -41.06
C THR A 149 -18.08 -71.12 -40.92
N GLN A 150 -19.26 -70.78 -41.45
CA GLN A 150 -19.90 -69.48 -41.19
C GLN A 150 -20.56 -69.43 -39.81
N TYR A 151 -21.15 -70.54 -39.33
CA TYR A 151 -21.70 -70.63 -37.98
C TYR A 151 -20.62 -70.57 -36.89
N THR A 152 -19.47 -71.24 -37.07
CA THR A 152 -18.36 -71.13 -36.11
C THR A 152 -17.83 -69.70 -36.03
N LEU A 153 -17.59 -69.06 -37.18
CA LEU A 153 -17.15 -67.66 -37.24
C LEU A 153 -18.20 -66.70 -36.63
N LEU A 154 -19.49 -66.94 -36.84
CA LEU A 154 -20.56 -66.14 -36.22
C LEU A 154 -20.58 -66.31 -34.69
N ASN A 155 -20.34 -67.51 -34.18
CA ASN A 155 -20.23 -67.78 -32.74
C ASN A 155 -18.99 -67.10 -32.13
N GLU A 156 -17.86 -67.07 -32.84
CA GLU A 156 -16.67 -66.30 -32.43
C GLU A 156 -16.95 -64.80 -32.36
N PHE A 157 -17.63 -64.23 -33.37
CA PHE A 157 -18.08 -62.84 -33.33
C PHE A 157 -19.06 -62.57 -32.20
N HIS A 158 -19.96 -63.51 -31.88
CA HIS A 158 -20.89 -63.37 -30.76
C HIS A 158 -20.16 -63.39 -29.41
N ARG A 159 -19.19 -64.27 -29.23
CA ARG A 159 -18.31 -64.30 -28.04
C ARG A 159 -17.53 -62.99 -27.91
N MET A 160 -16.88 -62.53 -28.98
CA MET A 160 -16.13 -61.27 -28.98
C MET A 160 -17.03 -60.05 -28.69
N LYS A 161 -18.29 -60.07 -29.14
CA LYS A 161 -19.29 -59.04 -28.78
C LYS A 161 -19.60 -59.05 -27.28
N LEU A 162 -19.83 -60.22 -26.68
CA LEU A 162 -20.09 -60.34 -25.24
C LEU A 162 -18.88 -59.90 -24.39
N GLU A 163 -17.67 -60.28 -24.80
CA GLU A 163 -16.42 -59.82 -24.18
C GLU A 163 -16.28 -58.29 -24.26
N LEU A 164 -16.64 -57.67 -25.39
CA LEU A 164 -16.62 -56.22 -25.58
C LEU A 164 -17.73 -55.51 -24.78
N GLU A 165 -18.92 -56.10 -24.66
CA GLU A 165 -20.00 -55.58 -23.82
C GLU A 165 -19.62 -55.60 -22.33
N ALA A 166 -19.00 -56.68 -21.84
CA ALA A 166 -18.47 -56.76 -20.48
C ALA A 166 -17.33 -55.75 -20.23
N ALA A 167 -16.40 -55.60 -21.18
CA ALA A 167 -15.34 -54.59 -21.09
C ALA A 167 -15.89 -53.16 -21.09
N LYS A 168 -16.94 -52.87 -21.88
CA LYS A 168 -17.64 -51.59 -21.86
C LYS A 168 -18.28 -51.32 -20.49
N GLU A 169 -18.96 -52.30 -19.90
CA GLU A 169 -19.60 -52.17 -18.58
C GLU A 169 -18.57 -51.91 -17.47
N GLN A 170 -17.41 -52.58 -17.50
CA GLN A 170 -16.30 -52.28 -16.59
C GLN A 170 -15.80 -50.84 -16.76
N VAL A 171 -15.57 -50.37 -17.99
CA VAL A 171 -15.16 -48.98 -18.24
C VAL A 171 -16.24 -47.98 -17.79
N GLU A 172 -17.52 -48.28 -18.01
CA GLU A 172 -18.65 -47.43 -17.65
C GLU A 172 -18.83 -47.33 -16.12
N THR A 173 -18.61 -48.42 -15.38
CA THR A 173 -18.56 -48.40 -13.92
C THR A 173 -17.34 -47.62 -13.41
N TYR A 174 -16.14 -47.76 -13.98
CA TYR A 174 -14.99 -46.92 -13.62
C TYR A 174 -15.23 -45.43 -13.88
N ILE A 175 -15.84 -45.07 -15.01
CA ILE A 175 -16.22 -43.69 -15.33
C ILE A 175 -17.23 -43.15 -14.30
N ASN A 176 -18.22 -43.94 -13.91
CA ASN A 176 -19.22 -43.50 -12.92
C ASN A 176 -18.62 -43.35 -11.52
N HIS A 177 -17.72 -44.24 -11.08
CA HIS A 177 -16.94 -44.04 -9.85
C HIS A 177 -16.07 -42.77 -9.92
N GLY A 178 -15.45 -42.50 -11.07
CA GLY A 178 -14.70 -41.27 -11.33
C GLY A 178 -15.56 -40.01 -11.22
N LYS A 179 -16.76 -40.03 -11.80
CA LYS A 179 -17.75 -38.93 -11.68
C LYS A 179 -18.18 -38.72 -10.23
N HIS A 180 -18.51 -39.79 -9.49
CA HIS A 180 -18.88 -39.67 -8.08
C HIS A 180 -17.74 -39.05 -7.25
N ARG A 181 -16.51 -39.55 -7.40
CA ARG A 181 -15.33 -38.97 -6.74
C ARG A 181 -15.09 -37.51 -7.12
N TYR A 182 -15.30 -37.12 -8.38
CA TYR A 182 -15.24 -35.72 -8.80
C TYR A 182 -16.32 -34.87 -8.14
N THR A 183 -17.58 -35.35 -8.08
CA THR A 183 -18.66 -34.62 -7.39
C THR A 183 -18.39 -34.47 -5.89
N GLU A 184 -17.85 -35.48 -5.22
CA GLU A 184 -17.43 -35.36 -3.82
C GLU A 184 -16.32 -34.34 -3.62
N ILE A 185 -15.28 -34.36 -4.47
CA ILE A 185 -14.19 -33.39 -4.42
C ILE A 185 -14.74 -31.99 -4.66
N SER A 186 -15.59 -31.80 -5.67
CA SER A 186 -16.23 -30.52 -5.95
C SER A 186 -17.05 -30.03 -4.75
N ILE A 187 -17.84 -30.89 -4.10
CA ILE A 187 -18.61 -30.54 -2.90
C ILE A 187 -17.65 -30.14 -1.76
N LYS A 188 -16.63 -30.96 -1.47
CA LYS A 188 -15.60 -30.67 -0.45
C LYS A 188 -14.89 -29.33 -0.72
N THR A 189 -14.48 -29.07 -1.96
CA THR A 189 -13.90 -27.79 -2.38
C THR A 189 -14.87 -26.63 -2.18
N THR A 190 -16.16 -26.75 -2.55
CA THR A 190 -17.14 -25.68 -2.31
C THR A 190 -17.42 -25.42 -0.82
N VAL A 191 -17.28 -26.44 0.05
CA VAL A 191 -17.38 -26.28 1.50
C VAL A 191 -16.15 -25.55 2.04
N GLU A 192 -14.94 -25.91 1.58
CA GLU A 192 -13.71 -25.22 1.98
C GLU A 192 -13.64 -23.78 1.45
N THR A 193 -14.11 -23.48 0.24
CA THR A 193 -14.20 -22.08 -0.23
C THR A 193 -15.17 -21.26 0.60
N LYS A 194 -16.32 -21.81 1.00
CA LYS A 194 -17.26 -21.14 1.93
C LYS A 194 -16.63 -20.91 3.31
N LYS A 195 -15.89 -21.87 3.86
CA LYS A 195 -15.13 -21.68 5.12
C LYS A 195 -14.07 -20.59 4.97
N PHE A 196 -13.33 -20.59 3.86
CA PHE A 196 -12.33 -19.56 3.55
C PHE A 196 -12.95 -18.17 3.43
N GLU A 197 -14.12 -18.03 2.81
CA GLU A 197 -14.87 -16.77 2.80
C GLU A 197 -15.27 -16.31 4.21
N VAL A 198 -15.73 -17.22 5.07
CA VAL A 198 -16.07 -16.91 6.47
C VAL A 198 -14.82 -16.46 7.24
N PHE A 199 -13.70 -17.18 7.12
CA PHE A 199 -12.44 -16.79 7.75
C PHE A 199 -11.90 -15.46 7.21
N LYS A 200 -12.04 -15.19 5.91
CA LYS A 200 -11.68 -13.90 5.31
C LYS A 200 -12.53 -12.77 5.90
N ARG A 201 -13.85 -12.94 6.00
CA ARG A 201 -14.73 -11.96 6.67
C ARG A 201 -14.37 -11.76 8.15
N GLN A 202 -14.03 -12.84 8.88
CA GLN A 202 -13.56 -12.74 10.27
C GLN A 202 -12.23 -12.00 10.38
N LEU A 203 -11.29 -12.23 9.45
CA LEU A 203 -10.02 -11.52 9.38
C LEU A 203 -10.22 -10.04 9.05
N ASP A 204 -11.08 -9.72 8.08
CA ASP A 204 -11.43 -8.34 7.70
C ASP A 204 -12.09 -7.59 8.88
N CYS A 205 -13.03 -8.23 9.59
CA CYS A 205 -13.62 -7.69 10.83
C CYS A 205 -12.56 -7.48 11.93
N SER A 206 -11.65 -8.44 12.12
CA SER A 206 -10.57 -8.34 13.12
C SER A 206 -9.57 -7.24 12.76
N GLN A 207 -9.25 -7.07 11.47
CA GLN A 207 -8.41 -5.99 10.98
C GLN A 207 -9.10 -4.63 11.11
N GLY A 208 -10.43 -4.59 10.92
CA GLY A 208 -11.26 -3.42 11.25
C GLY A 208 -11.16 -3.04 12.73
N LEU A 209 -11.36 -4.00 13.63
CA LEU A 209 -11.21 -3.81 15.07
C LEU A 209 -9.80 -3.33 15.46
N VAL A 210 -8.75 -3.89 14.87
CA VAL A 210 -7.36 -3.43 15.10
C VAL A 210 -7.14 -1.99 14.58
N LYS A 211 -7.74 -1.61 13.46
CA LYS A 211 -7.70 -0.22 12.95
C LYS A 211 -8.44 0.74 13.90
N GLU A 212 -9.56 0.32 14.50
CA GLU A 212 -10.25 1.10 15.52
C GLU A 212 -9.45 1.19 16.83
N LEU A 213 -8.93 0.08 17.34
CA LEU A 213 -8.10 0.05 18.55
C LEU A 213 -6.84 0.90 18.41
N THR A 214 -6.13 0.83 17.29
CA THR A 214 -4.95 1.69 17.04
C THR A 214 -5.31 3.17 16.82
N LYS A 215 -6.55 3.48 16.42
CA LYS A 215 -7.08 4.86 16.42
C LYS A 215 -7.37 5.33 17.85
N TYR A 216 -8.03 4.50 18.66
CA TYR A 216 -8.27 4.78 20.08
C TYR A 216 -6.97 4.93 20.87
N GLU A 217 -5.96 4.11 20.60
CA GLU A 217 -4.63 4.21 21.23
C GLU A 217 -3.96 5.56 20.90
N LYS A 218 -4.03 6.02 19.64
CA LYS A 218 -3.52 7.35 19.24
C LYS A 218 -4.34 8.50 19.84
N GLU A 219 -5.66 8.36 19.95
CA GLU A 219 -6.52 9.32 20.65
C GLU A 219 -6.20 9.36 22.17
N GLN A 220 -5.90 8.21 22.77
CA GLN A 220 -5.46 8.10 24.16
C GLN A 220 -4.05 8.67 24.36
N GLU A 221 -3.12 8.46 23.43
CA GLU A 221 -1.77 9.03 23.47
C GLU A 221 -1.82 10.55 23.31
N THR A 222 -2.61 11.08 22.37
CA THR A 222 -2.78 12.54 22.20
C THR A 222 -3.46 13.18 23.40
N THR A 223 -4.51 12.58 23.97
CA THR A 223 -5.14 13.08 25.20
C THR A 223 -4.21 12.98 26.42
N PHE A 224 -3.40 11.91 26.53
CA PHE A 224 -2.36 11.78 27.56
C PHE A 224 -1.26 12.83 27.39
N ASN A 225 -0.81 13.10 26.17
CA ASN A 225 0.18 14.14 25.86
C ASN A 225 -0.36 15.54 26.17
N ILE A 226 -1.63 15.83 25.85
CA ILE A 226 -2.33 17.06 26.26
C ILE A 226 -2.45 17.12 27.80
N CYS A 227 -2.74 16.01 28.47
CA CYS A 227 -2.80 15.95 29.93
C CYS A 227 -1.43 16.20 30.57
N ASN A 228 -0.35 15.60 30.06
CA ASN A 228 1.02 15.86 30.49
C ASN A 228 1.45 17.31 30.22
N GLN A 229 1.05 17.90 29.09
CA GLN A 229 1.29 19.31 28.80
C GLN A 229 0.53 20.23 29.77
N LYS A 230 -0.75 19.95 30.04
CA LYS A 230 -1.52 20.68 31.07
C LYS A 230 -0.91 20.50 32.46
N LYS A 231 -0.41 19.31 32.80
CA LYS A 231 0.28 19.00 34.07
C LYS A 231 1.62 19.72 34.19
N SER A 232 2.39 19.85 33.10
CA SER A 232 3.65 20.60 33.09
C SER A 232 3.40 22.11 33.18
N GLN A 233 2.39 22.62 32.47
CA GLN A 233 1.91 24.00 32.61
C GLN A 233 1.42 24.28 34.04
N ALA A 234 0.61 23.41 34.63
CA ALA A 234 0.13 23.54 36.01
C ALA A 234 1.28 23.49 37.03
N LYS A 235 2.28 22.62 36.85
CA LYS A 235 3.53 22.64 37.65
C LYS A 235 4.27 23.98 37.51
N HIS A 236 4.36 24.52 36.30
CA HIS A 236 5.04 25.80 36.04
C HIS A 236 4.26 26.99 36.62
N PHE A 237 2.93 27.00 36.51
CA PHE A 237 2.06 27.98 37.18
C PHE A 237 2.17 27.88 38.70
N LYS A 238 2.14 26.67 39.28
CA LYS A 238 2.35 26.46 40.72
C LYS A 238 3.73 26.94 41.17
N LYS A 239 4.80 26.71 40.38
CA LYS A 239 6.15 27.22 40.66
C LYS A 239 6.21 28.75 40.57
N LYS A 240 5.55 29.37 39.58
CA LYS A 240 5.42 30.85 39.51
C LYS A 240 4.69 31.41 40.72
N LEU A 241 3.55 30.84 41.08
CA LEU A 241 2.75 31.24 42.23
C LEU A 241 3.56 31.10 43.53
N LEU A 242 4.30 29.99 43.72
CA LEU A 242 5.17 29.79 44.87
C LEU A 242 6.30 30.83 44.91
N ASN A 243 6.92 31.14 43.77
CA ASN A 243 7.96 32.18 43.70
C ASN A 243 7.39 33.60 43.94
N GLU A 244 6.15 33.89 43.51
CA GLU A 244 5.47 35.15 43.79
C GLU A 244 5.07 35.23 45.27
N GLN A 245 4.58 34.15 45.86
CA GLN A 245 4.32 34.05 47.30
C GLN A 245 5.61 34.26 48.10
N GLN A 246 6.73 33.60 47.76
CA GLN A 246 8.02 33.84 48.41
C GLN A 246 8.50 35.30 48.30
N LYS A 247 8.23 35.97 47.18
CA LYS A 247 8.51 37.41 47.04
C LYS A 247 7.59 38.27 47.90
N GLN A 248 6.31 37.90 48.02
CA GLN A 248 5.36 38.55 48.91
C GLN A 248 5.73 38.34 50.38
N ASP A 249 6.16 37.14 50.78
CA ASP A 249 6.61 36.80 52.13
C ASP A 249 7.89 37.57 52.49
N LEU A 250 8.85 37.67 51.55
CA LEU A 250 10.05 38.51 51.72
C LEU A 250 9.71 40.00 51.83
N LEU A 251 8.76 40.50 51.02
CA LEU A 251 8.27 41.87 51.11
C LEU A 251 7.56 42.10 52.45
N LEU A 252 6.70 41.18 52.89
CA LEU A 252 6.00 41.23 54.17
C LEU A 252 6.99 41.23 55.33
N LEU A 253 8.04 40.40 55.28
CA LEU A 253 9.12 40.39 56.26
C LEU A 253 9.86 41.73 56.30
N SER A 254 10.19 42.31 55.14
CA SER A 254 10.86 43.62 55.07
C SER A 254 9.98 44.77 55.59
N LEU A 255 8.67 44.73 55.29
CA LEU A 255 7.70 45.69 55.81
C LEU A 255 7.49 45.50 57.31
N THR A 256 7.48 44.26 57.81
CA THR A 256 7.37 43.96 59.24
C THR A 256 8.62 44.41 59.99
N GLN A 257 9.82 44.22 59.44
CA GLN A 257 11.07 44.76 59.99
C GLN A 257 11.07 46.29 60.01
N GLU A 258 10.57 46.94 58.96
CA GLU A 258 10.48 48.39 58.91
C GLU A 258 9.41 48.93 59.88
N ILE A 259 8.29 48.24 60.04
CA ILE A 259 7.27 48.54 61.07
C ILE A 259 7.91 48.44 62.46
N LEU A 260 8.57 47.32 62.80
CA LEU A 260 9.24 47.16 64.10
C LEU A 260 10.31 48.23 64.33
N ARG A 261 11.10 48.59 63.29
CA ARG A 261 12.10 49.67 63.35
C ARG A 261 11.45 51.03 63.61
N LEU A 262 10.27 51.28 63.04
CA LEU A 262 9.50 52.50 63.25
C LEU A 262 8.82 52.52 64.64
N GLU A 263 8.32 51.38 65.13
CA GLU A 263 7.77 51.20 66.47
C GLU A 263 8.83 51.42 67.56
N ASP A 264 10.02 50.80 67.43
CA ASP A 264 11.16 51.06 68.30
C ASP A 264 11.58 52.54 68.28
N ARG A 265 11.59 53.16 67.09
CA ARG A 265 11.89 54.59 66.96
C ARG A 265 10.80 55.48 67.57
N MET A 266 9.52 55.09 67.48
CA MET A 266 8.42 55.77 68.16
C MET A 266 8.55 55.63 69.68
N LYS A 267 8.92 54.45 70.17
CA LYS A 267 9.16 54.21 71.60
C LYS A 267 10.32 55.06 72.13
N GLN A 268 11.47 55.07 71.44
CA GLN A 268 12.62 55.92 71.77
C GLN A 268 12.24 57.41 71.77
N LEU A 269 11.44 57.87 70.80
CA LEU A 269 10.95 59.25 70.77
C LEU A 269 9.94 59.54 71.89
N GLY A 270 9.16 58.55 72.32
CA GLY A 270 8.29 58.63 73.49
C GLY A 270 9.07 58.79 74.78
N GLU A 271 10.07 57.94 75.02
CA GLU A 271 10.99 58.03 76.17
C GLU A 271 11.77 59.35 76.18
N GLN A 272 12.19 59.85 75.00
CA GLN A 272 12.78 61.19 74.86
C GLN A 272 11.78 62.32 75.14
N ALA A 273 10.51 62.18 74.74
CA ALA A 273 9.48 63.17 75.03
C ALA A 273 9.15 63.21 76.53
N GLU A 274 9.08 62.04 77.19
CA GLU A 274 8.81 61.93 78.63
C GLU A 274 9.97 62.47 79.47
N THR A 275 11.22 62.14 79.13
CA THR A 275 12.40 62.73 79.80
C THR A 275 12.45 64.26 79.60
N LYS A 276 12.13 64.78 78.41
CA LYS A 276 12.04 66.23 78.16
C LYS A 276 10.85 66.89 78.85
N TYR A 277 9.75 66.18 79.05
CA TYR A 277 8.62 66.64 79.85
C TYR A 277 8.99 66.75 81.33
N ASN A 278 9.67 65.74 81.88
CA ASN A 278 10.14 65.72 83.26
C ASN A 278 11.21 66.80 83.52
N GLU A 279 12.17 66.99 82.59
CA GLU A 279 13.12 68.11 82.63
C GLU A 279 12.40 69.47 82.61
N ARG A 280 11.38 69.63 81.76
CA ARG A 280 10.59 70.86 81.66
C ARG A 280 9.82 71.15 82.96
N GLU A 281 9.22 70.14 83.58
CA GLU A 281 8.45 70.32 84.81
C GLU A 281 9.37 70.62 86.00
N LEU A 282 10.55 69.99 86.07
CA LEU A 282 11.58 70.33 87.06
C LEU A 282 12.15 71.74 86.85
N LEU A 283 12.35 72.17 85.61
CA LEU A 283 12.73 73.55 85.29
C LEU A 283 11.62 74.54 85.68
N LYS A 284 10.36 74.20 85.43
CA LYS A 284 9.20 75.01 85.81
C LYS A 284 9.08 75.12 87.34
N GLN A 285 9.30 74.03 88.08
CA GLN A 285 9.40 74.08 89.55
C GLN A 285 10.53 75.01 89.99
N LYS A 286 11.74 74.85 89.46
CA LYS A 286 12.86 75.72 89.79
C LYS A 286 12.63 77.20 89.42
N VAL A 287 11.87 77.48 88.37
CA VAL A 287 11.43 78.84 88.01
C VAL A 287 10.37 79.37 88.99
N MET A 288 9.45 78.52 89.47
CA MET A 288 8.52 78.89 90.55
C MET A 288 9.29 79.21 91.85
N ASP A 289 10.21 78.34 92.27
CA ASP A 289 11.07 78.56 93.44
C ASP A 289 11.86 79.87 93.30
N SER A 290 12.47 80.10 92.13
CA SER A 290 13.18 81.36 91.82
C SER A 290 12.26 82.57 91.80
N SER A 291 10.97 82.41 91.44
CA SER A 291 9.99 83.48 91.48
C SER A 291 9.55 83.80 92.91
N THR A 292 9.39 82.79 93.77
CA THR A 292 9.14 83.02 95.21
C THR A 292 10.34 83.66 95.91
N ASP A 293 11.57 83.30 95.52
CA ASP A 293 12.78 83.99 95.98
C ASP A 293 12.83 85.45 95.50
N LEU A 294 12.46 85.72 94.24
CA LEU A 294 12.37 87.08 93.70
C LEU A 294 11.27 87.90 94.38
N ASP A 295 10.12 87.30 94.72
CA ASP A 295 9.05 87.96 95.45
C ASP A 295 9.44 88.24 96.91
N SER A 296 10.23 87.35 97.53
CA SER A 296 10.88 87.59 98.82
C SER A 296 11.86 88.76 98.75
N ILE A 297 12.73 88.79 97.73
CA ILE A 297 13.66 89.90 97.46
C ILE A 297 12.89 91.20 97.14
N ASN A 298 11.74 91.15 96.47
CA ASN A 298 10.88 92.31 96.27
C ASN A 298 10.20 92.77 97.57
N GLY A 299 9.84 91.85 98.45
CA GLY A 299 9.43 92.12 99.83
C GLY A 299 10.52 92.83 100.64
N ASP A 300 11.78 92.43 100.47
CA ASP A 300 12.91 93.11 101.11
C ASP A 300 13.26 94.44 100.44
N ASN A 301 13.17 94.54 99.11
CA ASN A 301 13.32 95.81 98.38
C ASN A 301 12.24 96.83 98.75
N THR A 302 11.00 96.40 99.01
CA THR A 302 9.94 97.30 99.47
C THR A 302 10.17 97.75 100.92
N LYS A 303 10.62 96.86 101.83
CA LYS A 303 11.10 97.26 103.17
C LYS A 303 12.27 98.25 103.09
N ILE A 304 13.26 97.97 102.23
CA ILE A 304 14.42 98.85 101.98
C ILE A 304 13.97 100.18 101.38
N THR A 305 12.97 100.20 100.50
CA THR A 305 12.40 101.43 99.92
C THR A 305 11.65 102.26 100.96
N LEU A 306 10.94 101.62 101.90
CA LEU A 306 10.33 102.31 103.05
C LEU A 306 11.41 102.93 103.95
N LEU A 307 12.45 102.17 104.32
CA LEU A 307 13.60 102.69 105.07
C LEU A 307 14.34 103.82 104.33
N TRP A 308 14.48 103.73 103.01
CA TRP A 308 15.04 104.81 102.18
C TRP A 308 14.14 106.03 102.15
N ASN A 309 12.81 105.87 102.12
CA ASN A 309 11.86 106.98 102.21
C ASN A 309 11.94 107.66 103.58
N ASP A 310 12.09 106.92 104.68
CA ASP A 310 12.33 107.51 106.01
C ASP A 310 13.65 108.29 106.05
N VAL A 311 14.72 107.77 105.44
CA VAL A 311 15.98 108.50 105.27
C VAL A 311 15.79 109.74 104.38
N LEU A 312 14.97 109.66 103.33
CA LEU A 312 14.64 110.78 102.43
C LEU A 312 13.81 111.87 103.13
N ILE A 313 12.91 111.50 104.04
CA ILE A 313 12.16 112.44 104.89
C ILE A 313 13.12 113.16 105.84
N ASN A 314 14.06 112.44 106.46
CA ASN A 314 15.12 113.02 107.28
C ASN A 314 16.04 113.96 106.47
N ILE A 315 16.35 113.62 105.21
CA ILE A 315 17.07 114.49 104.28
C ILE A 315 16.24 115.71 103.89
N GLN A 316 14.94 115.57 103.60
CA GLN A 316 14.05 116.72 103.32
C GLN A 316 13.92 117.69 104.50
N GLN A 317 13.97 117.19 105.74
CA GLN A 317 14.02 118.04 106.93
C GLN A 317 15.35 118.81 107.04
N ARG A 318 16.48 118.21 106.64
CA ARG A 318 17.77 118.92 106.52
C ARG A 318 17.80 119.89 105.33
N ASP A 319 17.22 119.53 104.20
CA ASP A 319 17.15 120.37 102.99
C ASP A 319 16.26 121.60 103.17
N LYS A 320 15.22 121.52 104.02
CA LYS A 320 14.47 122.71 104.47
C LYS A 320 15.37 123.73 105.19
N SER A 321 16.39 123.27 105.90
CA SER A 321 17.40 124.13 106.55
C SER A 321 18.47 124.61 105.56
N PHE A 322 18.84 123.78 104.57
CA PHE A 322 19.84 124.14 103.55
C PHE A 322 19.33 125.12 102.47
N ARG A 323 18.02 125.13 102.14
CA ARG A 323 17.42 126.03 101.12
C ARG A 323 17.55 127.54 101.39
N LYS A 324 18.08 127.97 102.54
CA LYS A 324 18.37 129.39 102.81
C LYS A 324 19.69 129.89 102.20
N ILE A 325 20.53 129.01 101.66
CA ILE A 325 21.80 129.39 101.04
C ILE A 325 21.94 128.66 99.69
N LYS A 326 22.37 129.41 98.66
CA LYS A 326 22.83 128.93 97.33
C LYS A 326 21.78 128.76 96.21
N ASN A 327 21.28 129.88 95.71
CA ASN A 327 21.04 130.01 94.26
C ASN A 327 22.41 130.14 93.54
N ASP A 328 22.60 129.45 92.41
CA ASP A 328 23.03 130.02 91.11
C ASP A 328 23.64 129.01 90.10
N PHE A 329 23.23 129.17 88.82
CA PHE A 329 23.74 128.66 87.53
C PHE A 329 23.45 127.22 86.99
N HIS A 330 23.45 127.11 85.64
CA HIS A 330 22.58 126.26 84.80
C HIS A 330 23.23 125.75 83.47
N TYR A 331 22.99 124.47 83.09
CA TYR A 331 22.66 123.91 81.74
C TYR A 331 23.67 123.71 80.55
N LYS A 332 23.17 123.11 79.42
CA LYS A 332 23.84 122.21 78.43
C LYS A 332 23.82 122.65 76.93
N ARG A 333 24.73 122.07 76.08
CA ARG A 333 24.49 121.31 74.79
C ARG A 333 25.15 121.79 73.44
N SER A 334 25.65 120.80 72.65
CA SER A 334 25.75 120.67 71.15
C SER A 334 26.85 121.33 70.28
N VAL A 335 27.58 120.52 69.47
CA VAL A 335 28.28 120.84 68.20
C VAL A 335 28.29 119.55 67.32
N GLN A 336 28.38 119.63 65.97
CA GLN A 336 27.79 118.60 65.07
C GLN A 336 28.52 118.37 63.70
N GLU A 337 28.45 117.12 63.19
CA GLU A 337 28.31 116.66 61.77
C GLU A 337 29.37 116.73 60.63
N GLU A 338 30.42 117.54 60.61
CA GLU A 338 31.21 117.69 59.35
C GLU A 338 32.15 116.53 58.91
N PHE A 339 32.35 115.47 59.70
CA PHE A 339 33.31 114.40 59.34
C PHE A 339 32.77 113.30 58.38
N HIS A 340 31.45 113.18 58.18
CA HIS A 340 30.88 111.95 57.57
C HIS A 340 30.87 111.87 56.04
N LYS A 341 31.30 112.91 55.31
CA LYS A 341 31.20 112.93 53.82
C LYS A 341 32.45 112.41 53.09
N ASN A 342 33.62 112.34 53.73
CA ASN A 342 34.87 111.90 53.06
C ASN A 342 35.12 110.38 53.16
N ASP A 343 34.81 109.76 54.31
CA ASP A 343 35.11 108.33 54.56
C ASP A 343 34.30 107.33 53.70
N ASN A 344 33.14 107.76 53.18
CA ASN A 344 32.24 106.87 52.45
C ASN A 344 32.73 106.53 51.03
N LEU A 345 33.52 107.40 50.38
CA LEU A 345 34.06 107.12 49.04
C LEU A 345 35.26 106.15 49.08
N ILE A 346 36.09 106.21 50.13
CA ILE A 346 37.25 105.33 50.30
C ILE A 346 36.80 103.88 50.56
N ASN A 347 35.74 103.69 51.35
CA ASN A 347 35.19 102.36 51.66
C ASN A 347 34.55 101.65 50.44
N VAL A 348 33.96 102.38 49.50
CA VAL A 348 33.40 101.79 48.26
C VAL A 348 34.51 101.33 47.32
N SER A 349 35.59 102.11 47.19
CA SER A 349 36.75 101.73 46.35
C SER A 349 37.45 100.45 46.85
N ASN A 350 37.54 100.24 48.16
CA ASN A 350 38.16 99.05 48.74
C ASN A 350 37.28 97.79 48.61
N LYS A 351 35.94 97.92 48.66
CA LYS A 351 35.02 96.81 48.41
C LYS A 351 35.09 96.31 46.95
N LEU A 352 35.10 97.22 45.97
CA LEU A 352 35.16 96.84 44.55
C LEU A 352 36.46 96.09 44.20
N LYS A 353 37.62 96.49 44.76
CA LYS A 353 38.88 95.75 44.59
C LYS A 353 38.84 94.35 45.22
N TYR A 354 38.15 94.18 46.35
CA TYR A 354 38.02 92.88 47.01
C TYR A 354 37.09 91.93 46.23
N GLU A 355 35.97 92.44 45.69
CA GLU A 355 35.08 91.64 44.83
C GLU A 355 35.73 91.27 43.49
N GLN A 356 36.49 92.18 42.86
CA GLN A 356 37.25 91.87 41.64
C GLN A 356 38.24 90.72 41.87
N ASN A 357 38.95 90.71 43.01
CA ASN A 357 39.91 89.66 43.35
C ASN A 357 39.21 88.31 43.67
N ASN A 358 38.04 88.35 44.32
CA ASN A 358 37.22 87.16 44.57
C ASN A 358 36.62 86.56 43.30
N LEU A 359 36.19 87.40 42.35
CA LEU A 359 35.72 86.96 41.03
C LEU A 359 36.87 86.34 40.23
N GLN A 360 38.06 86.94 40.24
CA GLN A 360 39.24 86.41 39.56
C GLN A 360 39.70 85.06 40.13
N ASN A 361 39.68 84.89 41.46
CA ASN A 361 39.95 83.60 42.10
C ASN A 361 38.86 82.55 41.83
N SER A 362 37.58 82.95 41.81
CA SER A 362 36.48 82.04 41.48
C SER A 362 36.55 81.55 40.02
N LEU A 363 36.95 82.43 39.10
CA LEU A 363 37.13 82.10 37.69
C LEU A 363 38.33 81.15 37.50
N LYS A 364 39.42 81.32 38.26
CA LYS A 364 40.55 80.39 38.30
C LYS A 364 40.13 79.00 38.81
N ILE A 365 39.37 78.92 39.90
CA ILE A 365 38.81 77.65 40.42
C ILE A 365 37.86 76.99 39.41
N CYS A 366 37.10 77.76 38.63
CA CYS A 366 36.28 77.23 37.54
C CYS A 366 37.10 76.71 36.36
N LEU A 367 38.21 77.37 35.99
CA LEU A 367 39.16 76.90 34.97
C LEU A 367 39.85 75.60 35.41
N ASP A 368 40.31 75.52 36.66
CA ASP A 368 40.94 74.31 37.20
C ASP A 368 39.95 73.12 37.22
N LYS A 369 38.68 73.36 37.58
CA LYS A 369 37.61 72.36 37.48
C LYS A 369 37.31 71.95 36.04
N PHE A 370 37.32 72.88 35.09
CA PHE A 370 37.11 72.60 33.67
C PHE A 370 38.26 71.77 33.08
N ASN A 371 39.50 72.08 33.43
CA ASN A 371 40.68 71.32 33.03
C ASN A 371 40.66 69.90 33.63
N ASN A 372 40.32 69.75 34.92
CA ASN A 372 40.16 68.44 35.54
C ASN A 372 39.05 67.60 34.86
N LEU A 373 37.91 68.22 34.51
CA LEU A 373 36.86 67.54 33.74
C LEU A 373 37.37 67.13 32.34
N LYS A 374 38.12 67.99 31.66
CA LYS A 374 38.71 67.70 30.34
C LYS A 374 39.69 66.53 30.41
N ASP A 375 40.47 66.43 31.49
CA ASP A 375 41.38 65.32 31.75
C ASP A 375 40.64 64.02 32.11
N GLU A 376 39.50 64.09 32.80
CA GLU A 376 38.64 62.91 32.98
C GLU A 376 37.98 62.46 31.67
N TYR A 377 37.53 63.40 30.83
CA TYR A 377 37.03 63.07 29.49
C TYR A 377 38.12 62.46 28.60
N SER A 378 39.37 62.94 28.67
CA SER A 378 40.48 62.34 27.90
C SER A 378 40.82 60.93 28.38
N LYS A 379 40.78 60.67 29.70
CA LYS A 379 40.92 59.32 30.28
C LYS A 379 39.77 58.39 29.88
N LEU A 380 38.53 58.89 29.83
CA LEU A 380 37.37 58.11 29.36
C LEU A 380 37.49 57.75 27.87
N ILE A 381 37.99 58.67 27.04
CA ILE A 381 38.28 58.41 25.62
C ILE A 381 39.36 57.32 25.49
N GLN A 382 40.49 57.45 26.18
CA GLN A 382 41.54 56.42 26.19
C GLN A 382 41.04 55.05 26.69
N MET A 383 40.18 55.04 27.71
CA MET A 383 39.58 53.81 28.22
C MET A 383 38.61 53.17 27.22
N THR A 384 37.84 53.96 26.47
CA THR A 384 36.97 53.44 25.39
C THR A 384 37.77 52.97 24.18
N GLU A 385 38.84 53.66 23.79
CA GLU A 385 39.78 53.20 22.75
C GLU A 385 40.44 51.86 23.14
N PHE A 386 40.89 51.72 24.40
CA PHE A 386 41.41 50.47 24.93
C PHE A 386 40.35 49.35 24.97
N GLN A 387 39.11 49.68 25.34
CA GLN A 387 37.99 48.71 25.28
C GLN A 387 37.68 48.29 23.84
N HIS A 388 37.74 49.19 22.86
CA HIS A 388 37.60 48.86 21.45
C HIS A 388 38.73 47.95 20.94
N GLN A 389 39.98 48.23 21.28
CA GLN A 389 41.12 47.35 20.94
C GLN A 389 40.98 45.95 21.54
N ASN A 390 40.54 45.85 22.80
CA ASN A 390 40.24 44.55 23.41
C ASN A 390 39.07 43.84 22.73
N LEU A 391 38.05 44.57 22.28
CA LEU A 391 36.91 44.00 21.56
C LEU A 391 37.33 43.48 20.17
N ASP A 392 38.20 44.21 19.46
CA ASP A 392 38.77 43.76 18.18
C ASP A 392 39.66 42.52 18.36
N GLN A 393 40.43 42.44 19.44
CA GLN A 393 41.19 41.23 19.79
C GLN A 393 40.26 40.04 20.09
N VAL A 394 39.17 40.25 20.84
CA VAL A 394 38.16 39.21 21.11
C VAL A 394 37.44 38.78 19.82
N LEU A 395 37.17 39.69 18.88
CA LEU A 395 36.61 39.36 17.58
C LEU A 395 37.60 38.56 16.71
N PHE A 396 38.89 38.89 16.77
CA PHE A 396 39.94 38.12 16.11
C PHE A 396 40.06 36.70 16.70
N ASP A 397 40.05 36.57 18.02
CA ASP A 397 40.11 35.29 18.71
C ASP A 397 38.83 34.46 18.48
N GLN A 398 37.65 35.09 18.44
CA GLN A 398 36.40 34.44 18.03
C GLN A 398 36.50 33.89 16.60
N LYS A 399 37.08 34.65 15.66
CA LYS A 399 37.29 34.21 14.27
C LYS A 399 38.32 33.08 14.18
N SER A 400 39.37 33.12 15.00
CA SER A 400 40.36 32.05 15.15
C SER A 400 39.73 30.76 15.71
N ILE A 401 38.91 30.87 16.74
CA ILE A 401 38.14 29.75 17.33
C ILE A 401 37.13 29.21 16.31
N GLN A 402 36.41 30.06 15.58
CA GLN A 402 35.48 29.62 14.54
C GLN A 402 36.19 28.85 13.42
N ASN A 403 37.38 29.30 13.00
CA ASN A 403 38.20 28.58 12.03
C ASN A 403 38.69 27.23 12.58
N LYS A 404 39.08 27.15 13.86
CA LYS A 404 39.43 25.89 14.54
C LYS A 404 38.22 24.95 14.65
N ILE A 405 37.02 25.47 14.96
CA ILE A 405 35.77 24.69 14.98
C ILE A 405 35.45 24.16 13.58
N ASN A 406 35.57 24.98 12.54
CA ASN A 406 35.34 24.55 11.16
C ASN A 406 36.37 23.48 10.72
N ALA A 407 37.64 23.63 11.10
CA ALA A 407 38.66 22.61 10.86
C ALA A 407 38.36 21.31 11.62
N LEU A 408 37.95 21.39 12.90
CA LEU A 408 37.53 20.25 13.69
C LEU A 408 36.30 19.55 13.10
N LEU A 409 35.31 20.30 12.62
CA LEU A 409 34.13 19.76 11.91
C LEU A 409 34.52 19.05 10.61
N LEU A 410 35.49 19.58 9.86
CA LEU A 410 36.03 18.88 8.68
C LEU A 410 36.72 17.57 9.09
N THR A 411 37.56 17.57 10.14
CA THR A 411 38.19 16.34 10.64
C THR A 411 37.20 15.35 11.26
N LEU A 412 36.10 15.85 11.85
CA LEU A 412 35.02 15.01 12.37
C LEU A 412 34.24 14.36 11.22
N ASN A 413 33.99 15.10 10.13
CA ASN A 413 33.35 14.56 8.94
C ASN A 413 34.25 13.55 8.22
N THR A 414 35.56 13.77 8.12
CA THR A 414 36.47 12.74 7.57
C THR A 414 36.53 11.51 8.48
N LYS A 415 36.61 11.67 9.80
CA LYS A 415 36.54 10.56 10.76
C LYS A 415 35.18 9.84 10.76
N SER A 416 34.08 10.55 10.53
CA SER A 416 32.75 9.94 10.38
C SER A 416 32.63 9.17 9.07
N ASN A 417 33.24 9.63 7.98
CA ASN A 417 33.28 8.91 6.71
C ASN A 417 34.21 7.69 6.77
N GLU A 418 35.35 7.78 7.47
CA GLU A 418 36.20 6.62 7.79
C GLU A 418 35.43 5.62 8.67
N LYS A 419 34.71 6.09 9.70
CA LYS A 419 33.85 5.26 10.53
C LYS A 419 32.77 4.54 9.71
N LEU A 420 32.09 5.24 8.80
CA LEU A 420 31.08 4.64 7.92
C LEU A 420 31.68 3.53 7.04
N LYS A 421 32.89 3.75 6.48
CA LYS A 421 33.60 2.68 5.74
C LYS A 421 33.93 1.48 6.62
N TYR A 422 34.42 1.71 7.84
CA TYR A 422 34.66 0.61 8.78
C TYR A 422 33.36 -0.08 9.24
N GLU A 423 32.23 0.63 9.31
CA GLU A 423 30.92 0.04 9.58
C GLU A 423 30.39 -0.77 8.38
N GLU A 424 30.63 -0.33 7.14
CA GLU A 424 30.35 -1.09 5.91
C GLU A 424 31.22 -2.35 5.81
N ASP A 425 32.53 -2.23 6.01
CA ASP A 425 33.48 -3.36 6.05
C ASP A 425 33.10 -4.36 7.16
N SER A 426 32.72 -3.86 8.34
CA SER A 426 32.26 -4.70 9.47
C SER A 426 30.92 -5.36 9.20
N LEU A 427 30.02 -4.71 8.45
CA LEU A 427 28.74 -5.29 8.04
C LEU A 427 28.93 -6.38 6.97
N ASP A 428 29.87 -6.20 6.04
CA ASP A 428 30.19 -7.24 5.06
C ASP A 428 30.97 -8.41 5.67
N GLU A 429 31.80 -8.16 6.68
CA GLU A 429 32.42 -9.21 7.48
C GLU A 429 31.38 -9.94 8.36
N LEU A 430 30.43 -9.23 8.98
CA LEU A 430 29.29 -9.85 9.67
C LEU A 430 28.38 -10.65 8.74
N LYS A 431 28.16 -10.22 7.49
CA LYS A 431 27.44 -11.00 6.47
C LYS A 431 28.20 -12.28 6.11
N LYS A 432 29.53 -12.23 5.97
CA LYS A 432 30.36 -13.44 5.76
C LYS A 432 30.30 -14.38 6.96
N GLN A 433 30.37 -13.84 8.18
CA GLN A 433 30.27 -14.62 9.42
C GLN A 433 28.88 -15.22 9.64
N LEU A 434 27.80 -14.56 9.18
CA LEU A 434 26.42 -15.09 9.20
C LEU A 434 26.24 -16.35 8.34
N PHE A 435 27.04 -16.55 7.29
CA PHE A 435 27.06 -17.82 6.54
C PHE A 435 27.80 -18.95 7.26
N SER A 436 28.59 -18.65 8.30
CA SER A 436 29.20 -19.65 9.18
C SER A 436 28.28 -19.95 10.38
N ASN A 437 27.47 -21.01 10.25
CA ASN A 437 26.43 -21.36 11.21
C ASN A 437 26.93 -21.71 12.64
N SER A 438 28.26 -21.81 12.83
CA SER A 438 28.93 -21.95 14.13
C SER A 438 29.06 -20.64 14.91
N PHE A 439 29.06 -19.47 14.26
CA PHE A 439 29.19 -18.19 14.95
C PHE A 439 27.88 -17.70 15.56
N SER A 440 26.71 -18.06 15.00
CA SER A 440 25.42 -17.65 15.58
C SER A 440 25.18 -18.23 16.99
N THR A 441 25.74 -19.42 17.29
CA THR A 441 25.68 -20.00 18.64
C THR A 441 26.68 -19.35 19.59
N GLN A 442 27.89 -19.02 19.12
CA GLN A 442 28.84 -18.20 19.91
C GLN A 442 28.30 -16.80 20.20
N ILE A 443 27.66 -16.14 19.23
CA ILE A 443 27.05 -14.81 19.40
C ILE A 443 25.90 -14.87 20.42
N ASN A 444 25.03 -15.88 20.34
CA ASN A 444 23.96 -16.04 21.34
C ASN A 444 24.51 -16.30 22.75
N ASN A 445 25.58 -17.09 22.89
CA ASN A 445 26.27 -17.28 24.16
C ASN A 445 26.90 -15.97 24.66
N LYS A 446 27.58 -15.21 23.79
CA LYS A 446 28.17 -13.90 24.13
C LYS A 446 27.09 -12.86 24.50
N ILE A 447 25.93 -12.87 23.86
CA ILE A 447 24.77 -12.04 24.23
C ILE A 447 24.23 -12.45 25.61
N SER A 448 24.22 -13.74 25.96
CA SER A 448 23.83 -14.18 27.30
C SER A 448 24.82 -13.73 28.38
N GLU A 449 26.12 -13.78 28.07
CA GLU A 449 27.20 -13.32 28.95
C GLU A 449 27.16 -11.79 29.14
N LEU A 450 26.98 -11.04 28.05
CA LEU A 450 26.78 -9.58 28.09
C LEU A 450 25.51 -9.18 28.85
N LYS A 451 24.43 -9.98 28.80
CA LYS A 451 23.22 -9.74 29.62
C LYS A 451 23.45 -9.98 31.11
N ILE A 452 24.39 -10.85 31.48
CA ILE A 452 24.80 -11.04 32.88
C ILE A 452 25.68 -9.86 33.31
N GLN A 453 26.72 -9.53 32.53
CA GLN A 453 27.60 -8.39 32.81
C GLN A 453 26.84 -7.05 32.88
N ASN A 454 25.84 -6.83 32.02
CA ASN A 454 25.03 -5.61 32.08
C ASN A 454 24.20 -5.54 33.37
N LYS A 455 23.69 -6.66 33.88
CA LYS A 455 23.02 -6.71 35.20
C LYS A 455 23.98 -6.48 36.36
N GLU A 456 25.20 -7.02 36.28
CA GLU A 456 26.26 -6.75 37.26
C GLU A 456 26.66 -5.27 37.26
N HIS A 457 26.80 -4.65 36.08
CA HIS A 457 27.05 -3.22 35.95
C HIS A 457 25.87 -2.37 36.41
N GLU A 458 24.62 -2.75 36.15
CA GLU A 458 23.43 -2.09 36.72
C GLU A 458 23.42 -2.16 38.25
N LEU A 459 23.77 -3.31 38.85
CA LEU A 459 23.90 -3.45 40.32
C LEU A 459 25.02 -2.57 40.88
N VAL A 460 26.21 -2.55 40.26
CA VAL A 460 27.33 -1.68 40.66
C VAL A 460 26.98 -0.19 40.47
N LEU A 461 26.21 0.16 39.44
CA LEU A 461 25.76 1.53 39.21
C LEU A 461 24.74 1.96 40.27
N VAL A 462 23.79 1.09 40.63
CA VAL A 462 22.86 1.33 41.76
C VAL A 462 23.60 1.44 43.09
N GLU A 463 24.65 0.64 43.31
CA GLU A 463 25.51 0.77 44.48
C GLU A 463 26.28 2.11 44.48
N ALA A 464 26.82 2.52 43.32
CA ALA A 464 27.49 3.80 43.14
C ALA A 464 26.54 5.00 43.33
N GLU A 465 25.29 4.93 42.86
CA GLU A 465 24.25 5.94 43.07
C GLU A 465 23.82 6.03 44.54
N ASN A 466 23.71 4.90 45.24
CA ASN A 466 23.47 4.86 46.68
C ASN A 466 24.65 5.47 47.46
N ASN A 467 25.88 5.12 47.11
CA ASN A 467 27.09 5.68 47.71
C ASN A 467 27.21 7.18 47.42
N LEU A 468 26.91 7.64 46.20
CA LEU A 468 26.85 9.05 45.84
C LEU A 468 25.78 9.77 46.66
N SER A 469 24.61 9.16 46.85
CA SER A 469 23.53 9.72 47.67
C SER A 469 23.93 9.84 49.15
N GLN A 470 24.65 8.85 49.70
CA GLN A 470 25.22 8.95 51.05
C GLN A 470 26.30 10.04 51.16
N VAL A 471 27.17 10.17 50.14
CA VAL A 471 28.21 11.22 50.11
C VAL A 471 27.58 12.60 49.98
N LEU A 472 26.56 12.78 49.13
CA LEU A 472 25.80 14.02 49.02
C LEU A 472 25.08 14.38 50.32
N LEU A 473 24.47 13.40 51.01
CA LEU A 473 23.83 13.62 52.30
C LEU A 473 24.85 14.02 53.39
N LYS A 474 26.03 13.38 53.43
CA LYS A 474 27.15 13.81 54.29
C LYS A 474 27.66 15.20 53.93
N LEU A 475 27.72 15.53 52.64
CA LEU A 475 28.16 16.85 52.16
C LEU A 475 27.17 17.96 52.51
N GLU A 476 25.86 17.70 52.44
CA GLU A 476 24.83 18.63 52.93
C GLU A 476 24.82 18.72 54.46
N GLN A 477 25.12 17.64 55.19
CA GLN A 477 25.37 17.71 56.63
C GLN A 477 26.58 18.61 56.94
N TYR A 478 27.70 18.45 56.24
CA TYR A 478 28.88 19.31 56.40
C TYR A 478 28.65 20.76 55.96
N ARG A 479 27.81 21.01 54.94
CA ARG A 479 27.39 22.36 54.56
C ARG A 479 26.56 23.01 55.66
N ASN A 480 25.60 22.30 56.23
CA ASN A 480 24.77 22.81 57.32
C ASN A 480 25.59 23.07 58.59
N THR A 481 26.53 22.20 58.96
CA THR A 481 27.42 22.47 60.11
C THR A 481 28.37 23.64 59.81
N SER A 482 28.93 23.74 58.60
CA SER A 482 29.78 24.87 58.20
C SER A 482 28.99 26.20 58.19
N PHE A 483 27.75 26.19 57.72
CA PHE A 483 26.88 27.38 57.71
C PHE A 483 26.53 27.84 59.14
N ASN A 484 26.20 26.88 60.03
CA ASN A 484 25.96 27.18 61.43
C ASN A 484 27.22 27.73 62.12
N LEU A 485 28.39 27.11 61.92
CA LEU A 485 29.66 27.61 62.45
C LEU A 485 30.01 29.00 61.90
N GLU A 486 29.76 29.29 60.62
CA GLU A 486 29.99 30.62 60.05
C GLU A 486 29.01 31.66 60.62
N LYS A 487 27.77 31.26 60.93
CA LYS A 487 26.79 32.10 61.65
C LYS A 487 27.26 32.37 63.07
N ASP A 488 27.70 31.36 63.81
CA ASP A 488 28.21 31.48 65.18
C ASP A 488 29.48 32.35 65.22
N ILE A 489 30.36 32.26 64.22
CA ILE A 489 31.51 33.16 64.07
C ILE A 489 31.05 34.61 63.81
N LYS A 490 30.01 34.83 63.00
CA LYS A 490 29.44 36.17 62.76
C LYS A 490 28.75 36.76 63.99
N GLU A 491 28.11 35.93 64.80
CA GLU A 491 27.49 36.36 66.07
C GLU A 491 28.56 36.64 67.14
N ASN A 492 29.58 35.78 67.28
CA ASN A 492 30.70 36.01 68.19
C ASN A 492 31.57 37.23 67.78
N THR A 493 31.78 37.48 66.49
CA THR A 493 32.53 38.67 66.04
C THR A 493 31.75 39.97 66.21
N LYS A 494 30.41 39.94 66.10
CA LYS A 494 29.56 41.06 66.54
C LYS A 494 29.69 41.29 68.04
N TYR A 495 29.53 40.24 68.86
CA TYR A 495 29.67 40.32 70.31
C TYR A 495 31.04 40.87 70.75
N LEU A 496 32.13 40.44 70.11
CA LEU A 496 33.47 40.97 70.36
C LEU A 496 33.62 42.45 69.93
N ASN A 497 33.02 42.86 68.82
CA ASN A 497 33.01 44.27 68.41
C ASN A 497 32.18 45.14 69.38
N ASP A 498 31.02 44.65 69.82
CA ASP A 498 30.16 45.34 70.79
C ASP A 498 30.85 45.48 72.15
N GLN A 499 31.54 44.43 72.62
CA GLN A 499 32.45 44.52 73.77
C GLN A 499 33.61 45.48 73.52
N GLY A 500 34.17 45.53 72.31
CA GLY A 500 35.20 46.49 71.90
C GLY A 500 34.71 47.95 71.96
N PHE A 501 33.47 48.22 71.56
CA PHE A 501 32.83 49.53 71.72
C PHE A 501 32.60 49.89 73.19
N VAL A 502 32.17 48.93 74.02
CA VAL A 502 32.04 49.15 75.48
C VAL A 502 33.40 49.43 76.13
N LEU A 503 34.45 48.69 75.75
CA LEU A 503 35.82 48.94 76.21
C LEU A 503 36.33 50.31 75.75
N SER A 504 36.06 50.71 74.51
CA SER A 504 36.43 52.05 74.01
C SER A 504 35.65 53.17 74.72
N ALA A 505 34.38 52.95 75.05
CA ALA A 505 33.59 53.88 75.85
C ALA A 505 34.16 54.03 77.27
N LEU A 506 34.43 52.90 77.95
CA LEU A 506 35.05 52.86 79.28
C LEU A 506 36.45 53.50 79.28
N ASP A 507 37.27 53.27 78.26
CA ASP A 507 38.58 53.90 78.13
C ASP A 507 38.45 55.41 77.84
N SER A 508 37.42 55.85 77.12
CA SER A 508 37.10 57.27 76.97
C SER A 508 36.67 57.93 78.29
N GLU A 509 35.95 57.19 79.15
CA GLU A 509 35.54 57.66 80.48
C GLU A 509 36.71 57.67 81.46
N LEU A 510 37.56 56.65 81.42
CA LEU A 510 38.80 56.56 82.19
C LEU A 510 39.75 57.71 81.82
N ASN A 511 39.87 58.04 80.52
CA ASN A 511 40.59 59.23 80.07
C ASN A 511 39.96 60.55 80.55
N LYS A 512 38.62 60.69 80.53
CA LYS A 512 37.93 61.86 81.12
C LYS A 512 38.26 61.98 82.61
N ILE A 513 38.15 60.89 83.38
CA ILE A 513 38.49 60.83 84.81
C ILE A 513 39.95 61.22 85.04
N TYR A 514 40.90 60.74 84.24
CA TYR A 514 42.31 61.17 84.30
C TYR A 514 42.47 62.68 84.05
N THR A 515 41.73 63.26 83.09
CA THR A 515 41.75 64.72 82.87
C THR A 515 41.10 65.50 84.02
N GLU A 516 40.02 65.00 84.63
CA GLU A 516 39.39 65.62 85.80
C GLU A 516 40.28 65.55 87.04
N ILE A 517 40.96 64.43 87.31
CA ILE A 517 41.94 64.29 88.39
C ILE A 517 43.07 65.31 88.17
N LYS A 518 43.61 65.41 86.95
CA LYS A 518 44.65 66.39 86.59
C LYS A 518 44.19 67.85 86.78
N ASN A 519 42.92 68.14 86.50
CA ASN A 519 42.34 69.46 86.72
C ASN A 519 42.07 69.74 88.21
N LYS A 520 41.59 68.76 88.98
CA LYS A 520 41.39 68.89 90.43
C LYS A 520 42.70 69.06 91.20
N SER A 521 43.79 68.35 90.83
CA SER A 521 45.13 68.63 91.40
C SER A 521 45.55 70.08 91.17
N ARG A 522 45.43 70.59 89.93
CA ARG A 522 45.73 72.00 89.62
C ARG A 522 44.87 73.00 90.39
N GLN A 523 43.62 72.65 90.68
CA GLN A 523 42.73 73.50 91.46
C GLN A 523 43.08 73.49 92.95
N ILE A 524 43.50 72.35 93.51
CA ILE A 524 44.05 72.25 94.87
C ILE A 524 45.32 73.11 95.01
N ASP A 525 46.22 73.10 94.01
CA ASP A 525 47.41 73.96 93.98
C ASP A 525 47.07 75.47 93.98
N LEU A 526 45.97 75.85 93.33
CA LEU A 526 45.48 77.24 93.29
C LEU A 526 44.79 77.64 94.60
N GLU A 527 44.00 76.76 95.20
CA GLU A 527 43.37 77.00 96.51
C GLU A 527 44.43 77.12 97.63
N ASN A 528 45.46 76.25 97.62
CA ASN A 528 46.59 76.33 98.55
C ASN A 528 47.35 77.67 98.42
N LYS A 529 47.55 78.18 97.20
CA LYS A 529 48.13 79.51 96.98
C LYS A 529 47.25 80.65 97.50
N LYS A 530 45.92 80.54 97.38
CA LYS A 530 44.98 81.53 97.94
C LYS A 530 45.01 81.54 99.46
N LEU A 531 45.07 80.37 100.10
CA LEU A 531 45.11 80.23 101.56
C LEU A 531 46.30 81.01 102.17
N GLU A 532 47.48 80.91 101.56
CA GLU A 532 48.67 81.68 101.97
C GLU A 532 48.51 83.21 101.74
N THR A 533 47.82 83.63 100.67
CA THR A 533 47.53 85.06 100.48
C THR A 533 46.46 85.63 101.41
N MET A 534 45.58 84.77 101.95
CA MET A 534 44.54 85.18 102.91
C MET A 534 45.09 85.31 104.34
N LYS A 535 46.07 84.47 104.73
CA LYS A 535 46.79 84.65 106.02
C LYS A 535 47.53 86.00 106.12
N LYS A 536 48.02 86.54 105.00
CA LYS A 536 48.74 87.84 104.96
C LYS A 536 47.85 89.08 104.89
N LYS A 537 46.52 88.94 105.03
CA LYS A 537 45.55 90.04 104.92
C LYS A 537 44.59 90.14 106.11
N LEU A 538 44.95 89.55 107.24
CA LEU A 538 44.16 89.57 108.48
C LEU A 538 44.80 90.37 109.62
N GLU A 539 45.83 91.17 109.31
CA GLU A 539 46.40 92.18 110.21
C GLU A 539 46.06 93.57 109.67
N GLU A 540 45.70 94.48 110.58
CA GLU A 540 45.25 95.87 110.39
C GLU A 540 43.85 96.10 109.79
N GLY A 541 43.03 96.86 110.53
CA GLY A 541 41.64 97.16 110.18
C GLY A 541 41.27 98.64 110.28
N THR A 542 40.12 98.97 109.69
CA THR A 542 39.32 100.20 109.87
C THR A 542 39.93 101.55 109.48
N SER A 543 39.44 102.15 108.39
CA SER A 543 38.41 103.23 108.47
C SER A 543 38.03 103.78 107.09
N THR A 544 36.75 104.13 106.89
CA THR A 544 36.16 104.45 105.58
C THR A 544 35.96 105.97 105.40
N THR A 545 36.32 106.53 104.23
CA THR A 545 36.07 107.94 103.86
C THR A 545 35.11 108.09 102.66
N PRO A 546 34.39 109.23 102.52
CA PRO A 546 33.33 109.40 101.51
C PRO A 546 33.76 109.27 100.05
N GLN A 547 35.06 109.45 99.75
CA GLN A 547 35.59 109.29 98.40
C GLN A 547 35.33 107.87 97.84
N ILE A 548 35.42 106.85 98.71
CA ILE A 548 35.16 105.45 98.36
C ILE A 548 33.70 105.23 97.94
N GLN A 549 32.73 106.00 98.46
CA GLN A 549 31.33 105.88 98.04
C GLN A 549 31.10 106.45 96.64
N ILE A 550 31.77 107.55 96.29
CA ILE A 550 31.74 108.11 94.93
C ILE A 550 32.39 107.14 93.95
N ASP A 551 33.53 106.54 94.32
CA ASP A 551 34.20 105.53 93.49
C ASP A 551 33.39 104.22 93.40
N GLN A 552 32.65 103.82 94.43
CA GLN A 552 31.69 102.71 94.36
C GLN A 552 30.52 103.00 93.42
N VAL A 553 29.99 104.23 93.39
CA VAL A 553 28.93 104.61 92.43
C VAL A 553 29.48 104.68 91.01
N ARG A 554 30.68 105.25 90.81
CA ARG A 554 31.38 105.23 89.51
C ARG A 554 31.67 103.80 89.05
N TYR A 555 32.08 102.92 89.96
CA TYR A 555 32.30 101.50 89.69
C TYR A 555 31.01 100.81 89.26
N LYS A 556 29.88 101.04 89.97
CA LYS A 556 28.57 100.48 89.60
C LYS A 556 28.06 101.01 88.24
N ILE A 557 28.26 102.29 87.92
CA ILE A 557 27.92 102.84 86.61
C ILE A 557 28.76 102.17 85.52
N ASN A 558 30.07 102.08 85.70
CA ASN A 558 30.99 101.43 84.75
C ASN A 558 30.71 99.91 84.62
N GLU A 559 30.23 99.26 85.69
CA GLU A 559 29.74 97.87 85.65
C GLU A 559 28.44 97.74 84.83
N VAL A 560 27.51 98.69 84.94
CA VAL A 560 26.28 98.74 84.13
C VAL A 560 26.61 99.05 82.67
N GLU A 561 27.54 99.96 82.38
CA GLU A 561 28.01 100.24 81.02
C GLU A 561 28.66 98.98 80.40
N LYS A 562 29.52 98.26 81.13
CA LYS A 562 30.06 96.96 80.71
C LYS A 562 28.99 95.89 80.48
N LYS A 563 27.91 95.87 81.28
CA LYS A 563 26.75 94.98 81.07
C LYS A 563 25.96 95.37 79.82
N ILE A 564 25.76 96.66 79.57
CA ILE A 564 25.11 97.17 78.35
C ILE A 564 25.94 96.81 77.11
N ASP A 565 27.26 96.96 77.16
CA ASP A 565 28.15 96.65 76.04
C ASP A 565 28.28 95.13 75.80
N SER A 566 28.25 94.30 76.85
CA SER A 566 28.18 92.84 76.67
C SER A 566 26.84 92.38 76.10
N ILE A 567 25.73 93.04 76.45
CA ILE A 567 24.41 92.82 75.82
C ILE A 567 24.43 93.26 74.35
N LYS A 568 24.99 94.42 74.01
CA LYS A 568 25.17 94.86 72.61
C LYS A 568 26.02 93.87 71.82
N GLN A 569 27.14 93.40 72.36
CA GLN A 569 27.96 92.36 71.73
C GLN A 569 27.18 91.05 71.55
N SER A 570 26.43 90.59 72.54
CA SER A 570 25.58 89.40 72.43
C SER A 570 24.49 89.56 71.36
N TRP A 571 23.90 90.74 71.24
CA TRP A 571 22.91 91.05 70.21
C TRP A 571 23.52 91.06 68.81
N VAL A 572 24.68 91.71 68.61
CA VAL A 572 25.43 91.66 67.35
C VAL A 572 25.86 90.23 66.99
N GLN A 573 26.30 89.42 67.96
CA GLN A 573 26.61 88.01 67.76
C GLN A 573 25.37 87.21 67.30
N LYS A 574 24.21 87.43 67.94
CA LYS A 574 22.93 86.80 67.55
C LYS A 574 22.48 87.26 66.16
N GLN A 575 22.62 88.54 65.82
CA GLN A 575 22.28 89.07 64.50
C GLN A 575 23.21 88.51 63.42
N ASN A 576 24.53 88.46 63.66
CA ASN A 576 25.50 87.84 62.76
C ASN A 576 25.20 86.34 62.56
N LYS A 577 24.85 85.61 63.63
CA LYS A 577 24.42 84.21 63.53
C LYS A 577 23.13 84.06 62.73
N ASN A 578 22.18 84.99 62.86
CA ASN A 578 20.95 84.99 62.07
C ASN A 578 21.23 85.26 60.58
N VAL A 579 22.12 86.21 60.26
CA VAL A 579 22.58 86.46 58.87
C VAL A 579 23.30 85.23 58.29
N GLN A 580 24.14 84.54 59.08
CA GLN A 580 24.76 83.28 58.67
C GLN A 580 23.73 82.17 58.39
N LEU A 581 22.71 82.02 59.24
CA LEU A 581 21.61 81.07 59.02
C LEU A 581 20.79 81.44 57.77
N LEU A 582 20.62 82.73 57.47
CA LEU A 582 19.90 83.22 56.30
C LEU A 582 20.69 82.98 55.00
N ASP A 583 22.02 83.16 55.02
CA ASP A 583 22.92 82.75 53.93
C ASP A 583 22.93 81.21 53.74
N GLN A 584 22.98 80.44 54.83
CA GLN A 584 22.84 78.97 54.77
C GLN A 584 21.49 78.54 54.17
N ARG A 585 20.38 79.17 54.57
CA ARG A 585 19.05 78.95 53.98
C ARG A 585 19.05 79.26 52.49
N ASN A 586 19.64 80.38 52.06
CA ASN A 586 19.69 80.76 50.65
C ASN A 586 20.55 79.78 49.83
N LYS A 587 21.66 79.28 50.39
CA LYS A 587 22.46 78.20 49.78
C LYS A 587 21.65 76.91 49.64
N GLN A 588 20.96 76.47 50.70
CA GLN A 588 20.07 75.31 50.66
C GLN A 588 18.93 75.47 49.63
N PHE A 589 18.33 76.67 49.53
CA PHE A 589 17.30 76.96 48.54
C PHE A 589 17.84 76.93 47.10
N ASN A 590 19.07 77.39 46.88
CA ASN A 590 19.74 77.29 45.57
C ASN A 590 20.08 75.83 45.20
N GLU A 591 20.54 75.00 46.14
CA GLU A 591 20.71 73.57 45.90
C GLU A 591 19.37 72.86 45.65
N PHE A 592 18.33 73.17 46.41
CA PHE A 592 16.97 72.68 46.17
C PHE A 592 16.49 73.01 44.75
N ASN A 593 16.66 74.25 44.29
CA ASN A 593 16.30 74.66 42.94
C ASN A 593 17.13 73.94 41.85
N LYS A 594 18.38 73.55 42.12
CA LYS A 594 19.15 72.68 41.20
C LYS A 594 18.56 71.28 41.19
N VAL A 595 18.26 70.69 42.34
CA VAL A 595 17.66 69.35 42.46
C VAL A 595 16.30 69.31 41.76
N CYS A 596 15.45 70.31 41.91
CA CYS A 596 14.18 70.41 41.17
C CYS A 596 14.40 70.45 39.64
N LYS A 597 15.39 71.22 39.16
CA LYS A 597 15.74 71.23 37.72
C LYS A 597 16.25 69.87 37.25
N TYR A 598 17.07 69.19 38.04
CA TYR A 598 17.52 67.82 37.71
C TYR A 598 16.37 66.83 37.70
N ALA A 599 15.43 66.91 38.65
CA ALA A 599 14.22 66.09 38.68
C ALA A 599 13.40 66.28 37.39
N SER A 600 13.06 67.53 37.03
CA SER A 600 12.32 67.80 35.78
C SER A 600 13.07 67.31 34.52
N VAL A 601 14.41 67.42 34.48
CA VAL A 601 15.20 66.85 33.38
C VAL A 601 15.13 65.31 33.37
N MET A 602 15.16 64.65 34.53
CA MET A 602 14.98 63.20 34.60
C MET A 602 13.55 62.77 34.24
N ASP A 603 12.52 63.51 34.65
CA ASP A 603 11.13 63.23 34.27
C ASP A 603 10.95 63.30 32.74
N THR A 604 11.51 64.33 32.08
CA THR A 604 11.47 64.41 30.61
C THR A 604 12.29 63.32 29.91
N LYS A 605 13.33 62.77 30.55
CA LYS A 605 14.06 61.59 30.05
C LYS A 605 13.25 60.31 30.24
N ASN A 606 12.64 60.12 31.40
CA ASN A 606 11.78 58.98 31.70
C ASN A 606 10.61 58.91 30.70
N ILE A 607 9.91 60.03 30.45
CA ILE A 607 8.83 60.09 29.45
C ILE A 607 9.33 59.70 28.04
N LYS A 608 10.53 60.14 27.64
CA LYS A 608 11.12 59.73 26.35
C LYS A 608 11.42 58.23 26.30
N ILE A 609 12.00 57.68 27.36
CA ILE A 609 12.30 56.25 27.48
C ILE A 609 11.02 55.42 27.51
N GLU A 610 9.96 55.87 28.20
CA GLU A 610 8.65 55.21 28.20
C GLU A 610 8.01 55.20 26.81
N LEU A 611 8.05 56.33 26.08
CA LEU A 611 7.57 56.40 24.70
C LEU A 611 8.37 55.47 23.77
N GLU A 612 9.69 55.39 23.94
CA GLU A 612 10.56 54.47 23.20
C GLU A 612 10.23 53.01 23.53
N ILE A 613 10.10 52.65 24.81
CA ILE A 613 9.65 51.32 25.28
C ILE A 613 8.29 50.96 24.66
N VAL A 614 7.31 51.87 24.69
CA VAL A 614 5.98 51.64 24.08
C VAL A 614 6.09 51.46 22.56
N SER A 615 6.99 52.17 21.88
CA SER A 615 7.24 51.97 20.45
C SER A 615 7.87 50.60 20.15
N LEU A 616 8.85 50.17 20.97
CA LEU A 616 9.49 48.86 20.87
C LEU A 616 8.50 47.72 21.18
N TYR A 617 7.58 47.90 22.15
CA TYR A 617 6.50 46.96 22.40
C TYR A 617 5.55 46.81 21.19
N LYS A 618 5.22 47.91 20.50
CA LYS A 618 4.40 47.85 19.27
C LYS A 618 5.13 47.10 18.15
N VAL A 619 6.42 47.34 17.96
CA VAL A 619 7.26 46.62 16.98
C VAL A 619 7.40 45.14 17.36
N ALA A 620 7.59 44.81 18.63
CA ALA A 620 7.63 43.43 19.11
C ALA A 620 6.29 42.70 18.92
N ASP A 621 5.15 43.38 19.08
CA ASP A 621 3.84 42.80 18.81
C ASP A 621 3.59 42.61 17.30
N GLN A 622 4.04 43.54 16.45
CA GLN A 622 4.07 43.34 15.00
C GLN A 622 4.91 42.11 14.62
N TYR A 623 6.12 41.95 15.19
CA TYR A 623 6.94 40.77 14.96
C TYR A 623 6.32 39.46 15.48
N LYS A 624 5.58 39.49 16.60
CA LYS A 624 4.78 38.34 17.06
C LYS A 624 3.69 37.99 16.05
N ARG A 625 2.96 38.97 15.51
CA ARG A 625 1.94 38.76 14.48
C ARG A 625 2.54 38.20 13.20
N THR A 626 3.69 38.70 12.74
CA THR A 626 4.38 38.13 11.57
C THR A 626 4.89 36.72 11.84
N LEU A 627 5.42 36.42 13.03
CA LEU A 627 5.82 35.06 13.43
C LEU A 627 4.63 34.08 13.47
N ILE A 628 3.47 34.51 13.98
CA ILE A 628 2.24 33.71 13.96
C ILE A 628 1.79 33.46 12.52
N ASN A 629 1.81 34.47 11.66
CA ASN A 629 1.47 34.33 10.24
C ASN A 629 2.45 33.39 9.52
N MET A 630 3.76 33.55 9.73
CA MET A 630 4.79 32.66 9.18
C MET A 630 4.62 31.21 9.67
N ARG A 631 4.39 31.01 10.97
CA ARG A 631 4.08 29.69 11.54
C ARG A 631 2.84 29.08 10.91
N ASN A 632 1.78 29.86 10.68
CA ASN A 632 0.58 29.39 10.00
C ASN A 632 0.84 29.05 8.52
N THR A 633 1.70 29.80 7.83
CA THR A 633 2.12 29.42 6.46
C THR A 633 2.98 28.15 6.44
N ILE A 634 3.87 27.95 7.42
CA ILE A 634 4.66 26.72 7.56
C ILE A 634 3.74 25.52 7.86
N LEU A 635 2.73 25.69 8.72
CA LEU A 635 1.74 24.63 8.98
C LEU A 635 0.95 24.28 7.72
N LYS A 636 0.47 25.26 6.94
CA LYS A 636 -0.19 25.02 5.65
C LYS A 636 0.74 24.36 4.62
N LEU A 637 2.01 24.74 4.58
CA LEU A 637 3.01 24.11 3.70
C LEU A 637 3.31 22.67 4.13
N ASN A 638 3.38 22.39 5.44
CA ASN A 638 3.53 21.03 5.97
C ASN A 638 2.29 20.17 5.71
N GLU A 639 1.09 20.72 5.84
CA GLU A 639 -0.16 20.05 5.48
C GLU A 639 -0.21 19.73 3.99
N ASN A 640 0.11 20.70 3.12
CA ASN A 640 0.24 20.48 1.68
C ASN A 640 1.35 19.46 1.34
N CYS A 641 2.47 19.46 2.06
CA CYS A 641 3.55 18.49 1.89
C CYS A 641 3.12 17.08 2.33
N SER A 642 2.37 16.96 3.44
CA SER A 642 1.77 15.71 3.88
C SER A 642 0.73 15.19 2.88
N ASN A 643 -0.13 16.06 2.37
CA ASN A 643 -1.11 15.73 1.34
C ASN A 643 -0.45 15.32 0.02
N ASN A 644 0.65 15.99 -0.38
CA ASN A 644 1.43 15.61 -1.55
C ASN A 644 2.19 14.30 -1.35
N LYS A 645 2.72 14.01 -0.15
CA LYS A 645 3.28 12.69 0.19
C LYS A 645 2.20 11.61 0.16
N GLY A 646 1.01 11.88 0.70
CA GLY A 646 -0.14 10.98 0.62
C GLY A 646 -0.52 10.65 -0.83
N LYS A 647 -0.65 11.68 -1.68
CA LYS A 647 -0.88 11.51 -3.13
C LYS A 647 0.27 10.77 -3.82
N SER A 648 1.52 11.08 -3.50
CA SER A 648 2.70 10.40 -4.06
C SER A 648 2.71 8.91 -3.71
N ASN A 649 2.40 8.57 -2.46
CA ASN A 649 2.28 7.18 -2.02
C ASN A 649 1.09 6.48 -2.68
N GLN A 650 -0.04 7.17 -2.87
CA GLN A 650 -1.16 6.64 -3.63
C GLN A 650 -0.77 6.35 -5.09
N MET A 651 -0.12 7.29 -5.78
CA MET A 651 0.37 7.08 -7.16
C MET A 651 1.41 5.97 -7.25
N LEU A 652 2.27 5.80 -6.23
CA LEU A 652 3.22 4.67 -6.15
C LEU A 652 2.48 3.34 -5.98
N ASN A 653 1.52 3.24 -5.06
CA ASN A 653 0.71 2.04 -4.86
C ASN A 653 -0.13 1.69 -6.10
N GLU A 654 -0.68 2.70 -6.79
CA GLU A 654 -1.41 2.52 -8.05
C GLU A 654 -0.46 2.04 -9.16
N ASN A 655 0.77 2.58 -9.25
CA ASN A 655 1.79 2.12 -10.19
C ASN A 655 2.25 0.68 -9.89
N GLU A 656 2.47 0.32 -8.62
CA GLU A 656 2.76 -1.06 -8.20
C GLU A 656 1.60 -1.99 -8.58
N TRP A 657 0.34 -1.61 -8.33
CA TRP A 657 -0.82 -2.39 -8.73
C TRP A 657 -0.93 -2.57 -10.26
N ILE A 658 -0.67 -1.51 -11.03
CA ILE A 658 -0.61 -1.57 -12.50
C ILE A 658 0.51 -2.51 -12.97
N GLN A 659 1.69 -2.45 -12.35
CA GLN A 659 2.80 -3.37 -12.65
C GLN A 659 2.44 -4.82 -12.34
N TYR A 660 1.78 -5.09 -11.21
CA TYR A 660 1.27 -6.44 -10.90
C TYR A 660 0.19 -6.90 -11.89
N SER A 661 -0.70 -6.00 -12.35
CA SER A 661 -1.70 -6.31 -13.38
C SER A 661 -1.04 -6.68 -14.70
N TYR A 662 -0.11 -5.85 -15.20
CA TYR A 662 0.61 -6.15 -16.43
C TYR A 662 1.48 -7.42 -16.33
N LEU A 663 2.06 -7.71 -15.16
CA LEU A 663 2.83 -8.93 -14.94
C LEU A 663 1.92 -10.18 -14.90
N ALA A 664 0.68 -10.05 -14.42
CA ALA A 664 -0.33 -11.11 -14.49
C ALA A 664 -0.84 -11.32 -15.92
N GLU A 665 -1.14 -10.25 -16.65
CA GLU A 665 -1.52 -10.29 -18.07
C GLU A 665 -0.40 -10.89 -18.94
N LEU A 666 0.86 -10.51 -18.69
CA LEU A 666 2.02 -11.09 -19.37
C LEU A 666 2.11 -12.61 -19.13
N LYS A 667 1.96 -13.07 -17.89
CA LYS A 667 1.98 -14.51 -17.56
C LYS A 667 0.84 -15.30 -18.20
N GLU A 668 -0.36 -14.73 -18.30
CA GLU A 668 -1.47 -15.40 -18.98
C GLU A 668 -1.24 -15.42 -20.51
N ASN A 669 -0.69 -14.35 -21.10
CA ASN A 669 -0.28 -14.33 -22.50
C ASN A 669 0.86 -15.33 -22.79
N GLU A 670 1.86 -15.44 -21.90
CA GLU A 670 2.93 -16.45 -21.98
C GLU A 670 2.36 -17.87 -21.94
N LYS A 671 1.42 -18.14 -21.02
CA LYS A 671 0.70 -19.41 -20.93
C LYS A 671 -0.08 -19.72 -22.22
N GLN A 672 -0.82 -18.76 -22.77
CA GLN A 672 -1.52 -18.93 -24.05
C GLN A 672 -0.55 -19.18 -25.21
N CYS A 673 0.62 -18.51 -25.23
CA CYS A 673 1.66 -18.79 -26.22
C CYS A 673 2.21 -20.21 -26.10
N LEU A 674 2.38 -20.75 -24.89
CA LEU A 674 2.76 -22.14 -24.66
C LEU A 674 1.67 -23.12 -25.12
N GLU A 675 0.40 -22.86 -24.79
CA GLU A 675 -0.75 -23.64 -25.26
C GLU A 675 -0.82 -23.67 -26.81
N TYR A 676 -0.58 -22.53 -27.48
CA TYR A 676 -0.48 -22.47 -28.94
C TYR A 676 0.75 -23.19 -29.50
N MET A 677 1.91 -23.12 -28.84
CA MET A 677 3.09 -23.90 -29.23
C MET A 677 2.85 -25.41 -29.14
N ASP A 678 2.18 -25.87 -28.08
CA ASP A 678 1.87 -27.30 -27.91
C ASP A 678 0.80 -27.76 -28.90
N ARG A 679 -0.21 -26.92 -29.20
CA ARG A 679 -1.16 -27.18 -30.29
C ARG A 679 -0.47 -27.24 -31.66
N LEU A 680 0.53 -26.40 -31.91
CA LEU A 680 1.35 -26.47 -33.13
C LEU A 680 2.22 -27.73 -33.19
N LYS A 681 2.76 -28.21 -32.06
CA LYS A 681 3.46 -29.51 -31.99
C LYS A 681 2.51 -30.67 -32.31
N LEU A 682 1.31 -30.68 -31.73
CA LEU A 682 0.28 -31.69 -32.01
C LEU A 682 -0.11 -31.69 -33.49
N LEU A 683 -0.47 -30.54 -34.05
CA LEU A 683 -0.78 -30.40 -35.49
C LEU A 683 0.38 -30.82 -36.39
N LYS A 684 1.64 -30.55 -36.00
CA LYS A 684 2.83 -30.99 -36.74
C LYS A 684 3.03 -32.50 -36.68
N ASN A 685 2.70 -33.14 -35.56
CA ASN A 685 2.72 -34.59 -35.43
C ASN A 685 1.60 -35.23 -36.27
N GLU A 686 0.36 -34.73 -36.17
CA GLU A 686 -0.76 -35.16 -37.02
C GLU A 686 -0.46 -35.00 -38.53
N LEU A 687 0.18 -33.91 -38.92
CA LEU A 687 0.65 -33.70 -40.31
C LEU A 687 1.74 -34.71 -40.72
N ASN A 688 2.62 -35.09 -39.79
CA ASN A 688 3.65 -36.10 -40.05
C ASN A 688 3.04 -37.51 -40.16
N ASP A 689 2.08 -37.84 -39.30
CA ASP A 689 1.40 -39.14 -39.29
C ASP A 689 0.53 -39.31 -40.53
N THR A 690 -0.25 -38.29 -40.90
CA THR A 690 -1.01 -38.28 -42.16
C THR A 690 -0.08 -38.34 -43.38
N LYS A 691 1.10 -37.70 -43.34
CA LYS A 691 2.13 -37.85 -44.38
C LYS A 691 2.71 -39.27 -44.43
N ASN A 692 2.91 -39.93 -43.31
CA ASN A 692 3.37 -41.32 -43.25
C ASN A 692 2.32 -42.26 -43.86
N VAL A 693 1.06 -42.14 -43.45
CA VAL A 693 -0.07 -42.88 -44.03
C VAL A 693 -0.20 -42.63 -45.53
N TYR A 694 -0.03 -41.38 -45.99
CA TYR A 694 0.00 -41.06 -47.43
C TYR A 694 1.13 -41.77 -48.16
N ILE A 695 2.35 -41.80 -47.60
CA ILE A 695 3.50 -42.51 -48.18
C ILE A 695 3.24 -44.03 -48.22
N GLU A 696 2.60 -44.60 -47.19
CA GLU A 696 2.19 -46.00 -47.18
C GLU A 696 1.15 -46.30 -48.26
N LYS A 697 0.10 -45.48 -48.40
CA LYS A 697 -0.89 -45.64 -49.48
C LYS A 697 -0.28 -45.43 -50.88
N GLN A 698 0.72 -44.57 -51.01
CA GLN A 698 1.48 -44.45 -52.26
C GLN A 698 2.33 -45.70 -52.55
N ARG A 699 2.91 -46.35 -51.54
CA ARG A 699 3.62 -47.63 -51.68
C ARG A 699 2.66 -48.77 -52.03
N GLU A 700 1.50 -48.85 -51.36
CA GLU A 700 0.42 -49.80 -51.68
C GLU A 700 -0.02 -49.65 -53.14
N SER A 701 -0.34 -48.42 -53.59
CA SER A 701 -0.72 -48.12 -54.98
C SER A 701 0.33 -48.61 -55.96
N LYS A 702 1.60 -48.26 -55.77
CA LYS A 702 2.70 -48.73 -56.61
C LYS A 702 2.82 -50.26 -56.64
N SER A 703 2.54 -50.94 -55.53
CA SER A 703 2.54 -52.41 -55.50
C SER A 703 1.40 -53.01 -56.31
N TRP A 704 0.23 -52.34 -56.35
CA TRP A 704 -0.89 -52.73 -57.21
C TRP A 704 -0.62 -52.43 -58.68
N ASP A 705 -0.02 -51.29 -59.00
CA ASP A 705 0.41 -50.95 -60.37
C ASP A 705 1.38 -52.02 -60.92
N SER A 706 2.38 -52.44 -60.13
CA SER A 706 3.28 -53.54 -60.50
C SER A 706 2.55 -54.88 -60.72
N LYS A 707 1.58 -55.23 -59.86
CA LYS A 707 0.76 -56.45 -60.03
C LYS A 707 -0.09 -56.39 -61.31
N VAL A 708 -0.69 -55.23 -61.60
CA VAL A 708 -1.46 -55.01 -62.83
C VAL A 708 -0.56 -55.10 -64.06
N GLN A 709 0.65 -54.52 -64.00
CA GLN A 709 1.63 -54.64 -65.07
C GLN A 709 2.02 -56.11 -65.33
N MET A 710 2.33 -56.89 -64.28
CA MET A 710 2.59 -58.33 -64.41
C MET A 710 1.41 -59.09 -65.05
N LEU A 711 0.17 -58.80 -64.66
CA LEU A 711 -1.02 -59.42 -65.27
C LEU A 711 -1.20 -59.03 -66.75
N VAL A 712 -0.86 -57.79 -67.12
CA VAL A 712 -0.87 -57.34 -68.53
C VAL A 712 0.23 -58.03 -69.33
N GLU A 713 1.40 -58.25 -68.74
CA GLU A 713 2.52 -58.98 -69.35
C GLU A 713 2.19 -60.47 -69.52
N MET A 714 1.69 -61.14 -68.48
CA MET A 714 1.16 -62.52 -68.57
C MET A 714 0.05 -62.64 -69.62
N LYS A 715 -0.87 -61.69 -69.71
CA LYS A 715 -1.93 -61.68 -70.74
C LYS A 715 -1.37 -61.51 -72.15
N LYS A 716 -0.31 -60.71 -72.33
CA LYS A 716 0.41 -60.61 -73.61
C LYS A 716 1.14 -61.92 -73.94
N GLU A 717 1.70 -62.60 -72.94
CA GLU A 717 2.40 -63.87 -73.11
C GLU A 717 1.45 -65.03 -73.44
N ILE A 718 0.29 -65.11 -72.77
CA ILE A 718 -0.79 -66.03 -73.14
C ILE A 718 -1.24 -65.79 -74.58
N LYS A 719 -1.48 -64.52 -74.97
CA LYS A 719 -1.82 -64.17 -76.35
C LYS A 719 -0.73 -64.49 -77.38
N LYS A 720 0.54 -64.51 -76.98
CA LYS A 720 1.63 -65.01 -77.84
C LYS A 720 1.60 -66.53 -77.96
N LYS A 721 1.33 -67.25 -76.87
CA LYS A 721 1.16 -68.72 -76.88
C LYS A 721 -0.10 -69.17 -77.65
N GLU A 722 -1.15 -68.36 -77.68
CA GLU A 722 -2.32 -68.55 -78.56
C GLU A 722 -2.08 -68.13 -80.02
N GLY A 723 -0.97 -67.42 -80.31
CA GLY A 723 -0.69 -66.81 -81.60
C GLY A 723 0.10 -67.67 -82.59
N ASP A 724 0.93 -68.60 -82.11
CA ASP A 724 1.95 -69.30 -82.92
C ASP A 724 1.96 -70.84 -82.74
N SER A 725 0.87 -71.57 -83.06
CA SER A 725 0.94 -73.01 -83.40
C SER A 725 -0.30 -73.64 -84.07
N GLY A 726 -0.38 -73.56 -85.41
CA GLY A 726 -0.44 -74.73 -86.30
C GLY A 726 -1.67 -75.67 -86.39
N ASP A 727 -2.21 -76.18 -85.28
CA ASP A 727 -2.86 -77.52 -85.32
C ASP A 727 -4.38 -77.51 -85.51
N ILE A 728 -5.09 -76.53 -84.93
CA ILE A 728 -6.56 -76.51 -84.93
C ILE A 728 -7.14 -76.24 -86.32
N ASP A 729 -6.53 -75.33 -87.09
CA ASP A 729 -7.00 -75.02 -88.45
C ASP A 729 -6.52 -76.03 -89.50
N ALA A 730 -5.45 -76.78 -89.22
CA ALA A 730 -5.06 -77.95 -90.02
C ALA A 730 -6.12 -79.06 -89.94
N MET A 731 -6.61 -79.37 -88.72
CA MET A 731 -7.68 -80.37 -88.53
C MET A 731 -9.00 -79.98 -89.23
N LYS A 732 -9.39 -78.70 -89.19
CA LYS A 732 -10.62 -78.22 -89.85
C LYS A 732 -10.59 -78.43 -91.36
N ASN A 733 -9.45 -78.16 -91.99
CA ASN A 733 -9.29 -78.31 -93.44
C ASN A 733 -9.32 -79.78 -93.90
N GLU A 734 -8.86 -80.72 -93.06
CA GLU A 734 -8.93 -82.16 -93.38
C GLU A 734 -10.33 -82.73 -93.24
N ILE A 735 -11.07 -82.32 -92.20
CA ILE A 735 -12.49 -82.68 -92.03
C ILE A 735 -13.31 -82.28 -93.26
N HIS A 736 -13.05 -81.10 -93.84
CA HIS A 736 -13.75 -80.64 -95.02
C HIS A 736 -13.43 -81.48 -96.28
N ARG A 737 -12.18 -81.94 -96.45
CA ARG A 737 -11.80 -82.85 -97.54
C ARG A 737 -12.50 -84.22 -97.46
N MET A 738 -12.64 -84.77 -96.26
CA MET A 738 -13.33 -86.06 -96.08
C MET A 738 -14.84 -85.97 -96.39
N GLN A 739 -15.49 -84.87 -96.01
CA GLN A 739 -16.93 -84.63 -96.28
C GLN A 739 -17.25 -84.58 -97.79
N ILE A 740 -16.36 -84.03 -98.61
CA ILE A 740 -16.54 -83.97 -100.07
C ILE A 740 -16.49 -85.38 -100.69
N ARG A 741 -15.63 -86.26 -100.18
CA ARG A 741 -15.48 -87.65 -100.65
C ARG A 741 -16.71 -88.51 -100.33
N GLU A 742 -17.33 -88.29 -99.16
CA GLU A 742 -18.56 -88.95 -98.75
C GLU A 742 -19.74 -88.63 -99.70
N SER A 743 -19.86 -87.37 -100.13
CA SER A 743 -20.93 -86.91 -101.03
C SER A 743 -20.89 -87.59 -102.42
N GLN A 744 -19.69 -87.85 -102.95
CA GLN A 744 -19.51 -88.51 -104.25
C GLN A 744 -19.86 -90.00 -104.21
N LEU A 745 -19.59 -90.68 -103.10
CA LEU A 745 -19.94 -92.09 -102.91
C LEU A 745 -21.46 -92.32 -102.80
N LYS A 746 -22.21 -91.41 -102.16
CA LYS A 746 -23.68 -91.53 -102.02
C LYS A 746 -24.41 -91.53 -103.37
N LYS A 747 -24.03 -90.65 -104.30
CA LYS A 747 -24.68 -90.53 -105.63
C LYS A 747 -24.55 -91.78 -106.51
N ASN A 748 -23.47 -92.55 -106.35
CA ASN A 748 -23.28 -93.80 -107.10
C ASN A 748 -24.06 -94.98 -106.50
N LEU A 749 -24.46 -94.90 -105.23
CA LEU A 749 -25.27 -95.92 -104.55
C LEU A 749 -26.77 -95.77 -104.84
N GLU A 750 -27.31 -94.54 -104.85
CA GLU A 750 -28.73 -94.27 -105.12
C GLU A 750 -29.18 -94.83 -106.48
N LYS A 751 -28.33 -94.74 -107.51
CA LYS A 751 -28.64 -95.21 -108.88
C LYS A 751 -28.83 -96.73 -108.98
N ILE A 752 -28.25 -97.52 -108.07
CA ILE A 752 -28.39 -98.99 -108.05
C ILE A 752 -29.53 -99.43 -107.11
N MET A 753 -29.96 -98.57 -106.19
CA MET A 753 -31.03 -98.88 -105.23
C MET A 753 -32.42 -98.80 -105.87
N LEU A 754 -32.66 -97.78 -106.70
CA LEU A 754 -33.95 -97.52 -107.35
C LEU A 754 -34.48 -98.70 -108.21
N ASP A 755 -33.60 -99.40 -108.94
CA ASP A 755 -33.98 -100.53 -109.81
C ASP A 755 -34.34 -101.81 -109.02
N LEU A 756 -34.00 -101.88 -107.73
CA LEU A 756 -34.28 -103.03 -106.85
C LEU A 756 -35.47 -102.80 -105.91
N GLU A 757 -35.74 -101.56 -105.53
CA GLU A 757 -36.88 -101.18 -104.69
C GLU A 757 -38.24 -101.46 -105.37
N ALA A 758 -38.35 -101.22 -106.68
CA ALA A 758 -39.57 -101.39 -107.47
C ALA A 758 -40.18 -102.82 -107.44
N CYS A 759 -39.38 -103.84 -107.12
CA CYS A 759 -39.81 -105.23 -106.96
C CYS A 759 -40.14 -105.60 -105.52
N ILE A 760 -39.63 -104.87 -104.52
CA ILE A 760 -39.86 -105.11 -103.10
C ILE A 760 -41.16 -104.44 -102.63
N SER A 761 -41.47 -103.24 -103.14
CA SER A 761 -42.69 -102.49 -102.79
C SER A 761 -43.99 -103.28 -103.04
N ARG A 762 -43.99 -104.23 -103.98
CA ARG A 762 -45.15 -105.10 -104.28
C ARG A 762 -45.44 -106.14 -103.19
N ARG A 763 -44.45 -106.51 -102.36
CA ARG A 763 -44.59 -107.49 -101.27
C ARG A 763 -44.81 -106.79 -99.91
N GLU A 764 -44.24 -105.61 -99.75
CA GLU A 764 -44.46 -104.73 -98.58
C GLU A 764 -45.91 -104.21 -98.52
N MET A 765 -46.54 -103.96 -99.68
CA MET A 765 -47.95 -103.56 -99.78
C MET A 765 -48.96 -104.64 -99.31
N ILE A 766 -48.52 -105.89 -99.12
CA ILE A 766 -49.36 -107.00 -98.60
C ILE A 766 -49.25 -107.06 -97.07
N TYR A 767 -48.05 -106.88 -96.51
CA TYR A 767 -47.84 -106.82 -95.04
C TYR A 767 -48.50 -105.58 -94.42
N ASN A 768 -48.34 -104.42 -95.07
CA ASN A 768 -48.98 -103.17 -94.63
C ASN A 768 -50.52 -103.18 -94.77
N LYS A 769 -51.11 -104.18 -95.44
CA LYS A 769 -52.57 -104.34 -95.54
C LYS A 769 -53.17 -105.12 -94.35
N VAL A 770 -52.36 -105.91 -93.64
CA VAL A 770 -52.78 -106.62 -92.42
C VAL A 770 -52.51 -105.75 -91.18
N ALA A 771 -51.42 -104.99 -91.16
CA ALA A 771 -51.10 -104.05 -90.08
C ALA A 771 -51.98 -102.78 -90.03
N ALA A 772 -52.76 -102.48 -91.10
CA ALA A 772 -53.55 -101.25 -91.22
C ALA A 772 -55.04 -101.39 -90.86
N ASN A 773 -55.51 -102.55 -90.42
CA ASN A 773 -56.94 -102.77 -90.10
C ASN A 773 -57.30 -102.53 -88.61
N ASP A 774 -56.33 -102.40 -87.71
CA ASP A 774 -56.54 -102.11 -86.28
C ASP A 774 -56.47 -100.61 -85.92
N VAL A 775 -56.21 -99.71 -86.88
CA VAL A 775 -56.22 -98.25 -86.63
C VAL A 775 -57.62 -97.68 -86.78
N ARG A 776 -58.53 -98.07 -85.89
CA ARG A 776 -59.77 -97.29 -85.65
C ARG A 776 -60.31 -97.44 -84.23
N LEU A 777 -59.70 -96.74 -83.26
CA LEU A 777 -60.37 -96.09 -82.09
C LEU A 777 -59.35 -95.31 -81.21
N LYS A 778 -59.59 -93.99 -81.02
CA LYS A 778 -59.26 -93.09 -79.87
C LYS A 778 -57.92 -93.30 -79.07
N GLY A 779 -57.07 -92.31 -78.79
CA GLY A 779 -57.04 -90.86 -79.08
C GLY A 779 -56.22 -90.02 -78.06
N LYS A 780 -56.03 -88.71 -78.34
CA LYS A 780 -55.41 -87.64 -77.52
C LYS A 780 -53.88 -87.73 -77.28
N SER A 781 -53.06 -86.67 -77.40
CA SER A 781 -53.19 -85.23 -77.12
C SER A 781 -53.17 -84.83 -75.64
N GLU A 782 -51.97 -84.84 -75.02
CA GLU A 782 -51.73 -84.11 -73.76
C GLU A 782 -50.29 -83.61 -73.56
N ALA A 783 -49.27 -84.42 -73.87
CA ALA A 783 -47.86 -84.07 -73.61
C ALA A 783 -47.42 -82.80 -74.36
N LYS A 784 -47.67 -82.73 -75.68
CA LYS A 784 -47.24 -81.61 -76.55
C LYS A 784 -47.92 -80.28 -76.16
N GLN A 785 -49.15 -80.34 -75.64
CA GLN A 785 -49.91 -79.15 -75.23
C GLN A 785 -49.54 -78.66 -73.82
N LYS A 786 -49.15 -79.56 -72.91
CA LYS A 786 -48.62 -79.21 -71.57
C LYS A 786 -47.27 -78.49 -71.68
N PHE A 787 -46.36 -78.91 -72.58
CA PHE A 787 -45.10 -78.20 -72.81
C PHE A 787 -45.28 -76.85 -73.49
N LEU A 788 -46.14 -76.74 -74.52
CA LEU A 788 -46.42 -75.45 -75.15
C LEU A 788 -47.07 -74.45 -74.17
N LYS A 789 -48.03 -74.88 -73.34
CA LYS A 789 -48.57 -74.03 -72.27
C LYS A 789 -47.51 -73.56 -71.29
N LYS A 790 -46.65 -74.44 -70.76
CA LYS A 790 -45.56 -74.04 -69.85
C LYS A 790 -44.58 -73.05 -70.48
N LEU A 791 -44.30 -73.19 -71.78
CA LEU A 791 -43.40 -72.30 -72.53
C LEU A 791 -44.06 -70.94 -72.75
N ASP A 792 -45.35 -70.89 -73.08
CA ASP A 792 -46.10 -69.65 -73.22
C ASP A 792 -46.40 -68.97 -71.87
N ASP A 793 -46.60 -69.72 -70.79
CA ASP A 793 -46.72 -69.19 -69.42
C ASP A 793 -45.39 -68.54 -68.97
N LEU A 794 -44.24 -69.16 -69.27
CA LEU A 794 -42.92 -68.57 -69.04
C LEU A 794 -42.71 -67.32 -69.92
N ARG A 795 -43.14 -67.33 -71.18
CA ARG A 795 -43.11 -66.13 -72.06
C ARG A 795 -44.02 -65.01 -71.55
N LEU A 796 -45.19 -65.34 -71.00
CA LEU A 796 -46.10 -64.38 -70.37
C LEU A 796 -45.52 -63.84 -69.07
N SER A 797 -44.87 -64.66 -68.25
CA SER A 797 -44.13 -64.24 -67.06
C SER A 797 -42.97 -63.29 -67.43
N ILE A 798 -42.15 -63.66 -68.42
CA ILE A 798 -41.08 -62.79 -68.95
C ILE A 798 -41.65 -61.49 -69.54
N LYS A 799 -42.83 -61.51 -70.18
CA LYS A 799 -43.50 -60.28 -70.64
C LYS A 799 -44.02 -59.43 -69.48
N LYS A 800 -44.59 -60.02 -68.42
CA LYS A 800 -45.00 -59.32 -67.21
C LYS A 800 -43.81 -58.68 -66.51
N ILE A 801 -42.74 -59.44 -66.27
CA ILE A 801 -41.48 -58.93 -65.69
C ILE A 801 -40.90 -57.82 -66.57
N LYS A 802 -40.88 -57.96 -67.91
CA LYS A 802 -40.44 -56.87 -68.81
C LYS A 802 -41.36 -55.64 -68.77
N MET A 803 -42.66 -55.80 -68.51
CA MET A 803 -43.58 -54.67 -68.29
C MET A 803 -43.38 -54.01 -66.92
N GLU A 804 -43.09 -54.79 -65.89
CA GLU A 804 -42.78 -54.31 -64.53
C GLU A 804 -41.43 -53.59 -64.51
N CYS A 805 -40.38 -54.14 -65.13
CA CYS A 805 -39.12 -53.43 -65.37
C CYS A 805 -39.37 -52.11 -66.10
N LYS A 806 -40.11 -52.10 -67.23
CA LYS A 806 -40.45 -50.85 -67.92
C LYS A 806 -41.29 -49.87 -67.08
N LYS A 807 -42.08 -50.35 -66.11
CA LYS A 807 -42.83 -49.51 -65.17
C LYS A 807 -41.90 -48.95 -64.09
N LEU A 808 -40.95 -49.74 -63.61
CA LEU A 808 -39.89 -49.31 -62.69
C LEU A 808 -38.94 -48.32 -63.35
N ASP A 809 -38.53 -48.54 -64.60
CA ASP A 809 -37.70 -47.62 -65.40
C ASP A 809 -38.39 -46.25 -65.59
N ARG A 810 -39.71 -46.26 -65.83
CA ARG A 810 -40.53 -45.03 -65.85
C ARG A 810 -40.57 -44.37 -64.49
N ASN A 811 -40.91 -45.10 -63.42
CA ASN A 811 -40.91 -44.56 -62.06
C ASN A 811 -39.53 -44.01 -61.66
N ILE A 812 -38.42 -44.64 -62.07
CA ILE A 812 -37.06 -44.16 -61.84
C ILE A 812 -36.80 -42.88 -62.65
N SER A 813 -37.24 -42.82 -63.91
CA SER A 813 -37.13 -41.61 -64.75
C SER A 813 -37.95 -40.44 -64.19
N ASP A 814 -39.14 -40.71 -63.67
CA ASP A 814 -40.04 -39.75 -63.04
C ASP A 814 -39.47 -39.27 -61.69
N LEU A 815 -38.89 -40.17 -60.88
CA LEU A 815 -38.17 -39.82 -59.65
C LEU A 815 -36.88 -39.04 -59.92
N GLN A 816 -36.16 -39.35 -61.02
CA GLN A 816 -35.00 -38.58 -61.47
C GLN A 816 -35.41 -37.19 -61.95
N HIS A 817 -36.52 -37.05 -62.68
CA HIS A 817 -37.10 -35.75 -63.03
C HIS A 817 -37.56 -34.97 -61.79
N GLY A 818 -38.22 -35.64 -60.83
CA GLY A 818 -38.60 -35.05 -59.56
C GLY A 818 -37.40 -34.57 -58.74
N LYS A 819 -36.33 -35.37 -58.68
CA LYS A 819 -35.05 -34.99 -58.08
C LYS A 819 -34.43 -33.79 -58.79
N MET A 820 -34.39 -33.78 -60.13
CA MET A 820 -33.84 -32.67 -60.91
C MET A 820 -34.66 -31.39 -60.71
N ALA A 821 -35.99 -31.48 -60.68
CA ALA A 821 -36.87 -30.36 -60.40
C ALA A 821 -36.71 -29.82 -58.96
N LEU A 822 -36.48 -30.69 -57.97
CA LEU A 822 -36.16 -30.30 -56.60
C LEU A 822 -34.76 -29.65 -56.50
N VAL A 823 -33.76 -30.21 -57.17
CA VAL A 823 -32.41 -29.60 -57.25
C VAL A 823 -32.48 -28.23 -57.89
N ASN A 824 -33.22 -28.06 -58.99
CA ASN A 824 -33.43 -26.76 -59.64
C ASN A 824 -34.19 -25.75 -58.76
N LYS A 825 -35.12 -26.22 -57.91
CA LYS A 825 -35.78 -25.36 -56.90
C LYS A 825 -34.84 -24.98 -55.77
N ILE A 826 -33.98 -25.90 -55.32
CA ILE A 826 -32.98 -25.66 -54.28
C ILE A 826 -31.92 -24.67 -54.78
N THR A 827 -31.38 -24.85 -55.99
CA THR A 827 -30.42 -23.89 -56.58
C THR A 827 -31.05 -22.51 -56.75
N TYR A 828 -32.26 -22.41 -57.31
CA TYR A 828 -32.98 -21.14 -57.42
C TYR A 828 -33.25 -20.46 -56.06
N ALA A 829 -33.59 -21.24 -55.02
CA ALA A 829 -33.75 -20.73 -53.67
C ALA A 829 -32.40 -20.26 -53.08
N ASN A 830 -31.32 -20.97 -53.35
CA ASN A 830 -29.98 -20.64 -52.88
C ASN A 830 -29.42 -19.40 -53.62
N ASP A 831 -29.71 -19.24 -54.90
CA ASP A 831 -29.36 -18.04 -55.69
C ASP A 831 -30.12 -16.81 -55.16
N LYS A 832 -31.41 -16.95 -54.84
CA LYS A 832 -32.17 -15.90 -54.14
C LYS A 832 -31.65 -15.60 -52.74
N LEU A 833 -31.21 -16.63 -52.00
CA LEU A 833 -30.59 -16.45 -50.69
C LEU A 833 -29.25 -15.69 -50.81
N ASN A 834 -28.43 -16.02 -51.81
CA ASN A 834 -27.16 -15.35 -52.08
C ASN A 834 -27.37 -13.89 -52.52
N GLU A 835 -28.38 -13.62 -53.35
CA GLU A 835 -28.73 -12.26 -53.74
C GLU A 835 -29.28 -11.44 -52.56
N ALA A 836 -30.10 -12.05 -51.70
CA ALA A 836 -30.55 -11.43 -50.46
C ALA A 836 -29.36 -11.12 -49.52
N HIS A 837 -28.37 -12.02 -49.39
CA HIS A 837 -27.15 -11.76 -48.62
C HIS A 837 -26.30 -10.63 -49.22
N ARG A 838 -26.20 -10.53 -50.56
CA ARG A 838 -25.54 -9.40 -51.22
C ARG A 838 -26.23 -8.08 -50.89
N ILE A 839 -27.56 -8.02 -51.06
CA ILE A 839 -28.36 -6.84 -50.74
C ILE A 839 -28.22 -6.47 -49.25
N ILE A 840 -28.22 -7.44 -48.33
CA ILE A 840 -28.00 -7.21 -46.90
C ILE A 840 -26.60 -6.63 -46.64
N ASN A 841 -25.55 -7.19 -47.25
CA ASN A 841 -24.18 -6.70 -47.08
C ASN A 841 -23.99 -5.30 -47.66
N ASP A 842 -24.57 -5.01 -48.82
CA ASP A 842 -24.57 -3.67 -49.41
C ASP A 842 -25.35 -2.67 -48.54
N LEU A 843 -26.49 -3.09 -47.95
CA LEU A 843 -27.24 -2.26 -47.00
C LEU A 843 -26.45 -2.00 -45.70
N ILE A 844 -25.76 -3.01 -45.14
CA ILE A 844 -24.89 -2.84 -43.96
C ILE A 844 -23.79 -1.83 -44.26
N LYS A 845 -23.09 -1.98 -45.39
CA LYS A 845 -22.04 -1.04 -45.80
C LYS A 845 -22.58 0.39 -46.01
N ASN A 846 -23.74 0.54 -46.65
CA ASN A 846 -24.40 1.83 -46.78
C ASN A 846 -24.81 2.44 -45.43
N ILE A 847 -25.24 1.63 -44.46
CA ILE A 847 -25.54 2.08 -43.08
C ILE A 847 -24.27 2.54 -42.36
N GLU A 848 -23.14 1.84 -42.56
CA GLU A 848 -21.84 2.23 -42.00
C GLU A 848 -21.33 3.55 -42.60
N ASP A 849 -21.40 3.73 -43.93
CA ASP A 849 -21.02 4.97 -44.62
C ASP A 849 -21.93 6.16 -44.23
N ILE A 850 -23.25 5.94 -44.12
CA ILE A 850 -24.20 6.94 -43.61
C ILE A 850 -23.94 7.25 -42.13
N GLY A 851 -23.55 6.24 -41.34
CA GLY A 851 -23.13 6.41 -39.94
C GLY A 851 -21.90 7.30 -39.81
N ALA A 852 -20.86 7.03 -40.61
CA ALA A 852 -19.62 7.81 -40.63
C ALA A 852 -19.85 9.26 -41.05
N THR A 853 -20.64 9.48 -42.11
CA THR A 853 -20.99 10.84 -42.58
C THR A 853 -21.87 11.60 -41.58
N LYS A 854 -22.84 10.93 -40.95
CA LYS A 854 -23.66 11.52 -39.87
C LYS A 854 -22.80 11.95 -38.68
N ILE A 855 -21.86 11.12 -38.25
CA ILE A 855 -20.93 11.44 -37.14
C ILE A 855 -20.03 12.63 -37.52
N LYS A 856 -19.45 12.65 -38.74
CA LYS A 856 -18.68 13.79 -39.27
C LYS A 856 -19.50 15.09 -39.26
N ASN A 857 -20.77 15.02 -39.68
CA ASN A 857 -21.66 16.19 -39.67
C ASN A 857 -22.03 16.64 -38.26
N ILE A 858 -22.23 15.73 -37.30
CA ILE A 858 -22.45 16.07 -35.88
C ILE A 858 -21.21 16.75 -35.27
N HIS A 859 -20.00 16.26 -35.55
CA HIS A 859 -18.77 16.90 -35.09
C HIS A 859 -18.57 18.29 -35.71
N ASN A 860 -18.79 18.45 -37.02
CA ASN A 860 -18.72 19.76 -37.69
C ASN A 860 -19.77 20.74 -37.13
N LEU A 861 -21.00 20.27 -36.87
CA LEU A 861 -22.04 21.07 -36.23
C LEU A 861 -21.67 21.47 -34.80
N SER A 862 -21.16 20.53 -33.99
CA SER A 862 -20.71 20.79 -32.62
C SER A 862 -19.54 21.79 -32.58
N TYR A 863 -18.58 21.64 -33.50
CA TYR A 863 -17.48 22.60 -33.68
C TYR A 863 -18.02 23.98 -34.06
N LYS A 864 -18.90 24.08 -35.06
CA LYS A 864 -19.53 25.36 -35.47
C LYS A 864 -20.39 25.98 -34.38
N GLN A 865 -21.08 25.19 -33.56
CA GLN A 865 -21.83 25.66 -32.40
C GLN A 865 -20.91 26.20 -31.31
N SER A 866 -19.81 25.49 -31.02
CA SER A 866 -18.79 25.91 -30.05
C SER A 866 -18.05 27.17 -30.53
N TYR A 867 -17.76 27.26 -31.83
CA TYR A 867 -17.16 28.43 -32.47
C TYR A 867 -18.12 29.63 -32.51
N ALA A 868 -19.42 29.40 -32.75
CA ALA A 868 -20.44 30.44 -32.65
C ALA A 868 -20.62 30.94 -31.20
N GLN A 869 -20.56 30.04 -30.21
CA GLN A 869 -20.55 30.42 -28.79
C GLN A 869 -19.30 31.23 -28.45
N PHE A 870 -18.12 30.82 -28.91
CA PHE A 870 -16.86 31.58 -28.80
C PHE A 870 -16.98 32.98 -29.41
N LEU A 871 -17.50 33.10 -30.64
CA LEU A 871 -17.70 34.40 -31.29
C LEU A 871 -18.71 35.28 -30.53
N ASP A 872 -19.73 34.68 -29.93
CA ASP A 872 -20.72 35.39 -29.12
C ASP A 872 -20.16 35.79 -27.73
N GLU A 873 -19.21 35.03 -27.16
CA GLU A 873 -18.44 35.40 -25.96
C GLU A 873 -17.41 36.50 -26.24
N VAL A 874 -16.76 36.48 -27.41
CA VAL A 874 -15.92 37.57 -27.93
C VAL A 874 -16.77 38.84 -28.10
N LYS A 875 -17.93 38.73 -28.76
CA LYS A 875 -18.88 39.84 -28.95
C LYS A 875 -19.43 40.40 -27.63
N LYS A 876 -19.60 39.55 -26.61
CA LYS A 876 -19.99 39.94 -25.25
C LYS A 876 -18.81 40.42 -24.38
N GLY A 877 -17.60 40.52 -24.94
CA GLY A 877 -16.40 41.02 -24.26
C GLY A 877 -15.88 40.13 -23.12
N LYS A 878 -16.33 38.86 -23.05
CA LYS A 878 -15.97 37.92 -21.97
C LYS A 878 -14.78 37.04 -22.32
N TYR A 879 -14.48 36.87 -23.61
CA TYR A 879 -13.31 36.10 -24.03
C TYR A 879 -12.01 36.84 -23.70
N HIS A 880 -11.05 36.15 -23.08
CA HIS A 880 -9.71 36.67 -22.85
C HIS A 880 -8.73 36.00 -23.81
N LEU A 881 -8.09 36.83 -24.65
CA LEU A 881 -6.96 36.41 -25.50
C LEU A 881 -5.83 35.88 -24.61
N LEU A 882 -5.70 34.55 -24.57
CA LEU A 882 -4.66 33.83 -23.83
C LEU A 882 -3.26 34.11 -24.38
N ILE A 883 -3.16 34.51 -25.65
CA ILE A 883 -1.93 34.93 -26.32
C ILE A 883 -2.13 36.35 -26.86
N LYS A 884 -1.24 37.28 -26.51
CA LYS A 884 -1.35 38.72 -26.84
C LYS A 884 -0.44 39.19 -27.98
N SER A 885 0.29 38.27 -28.63
CA SER A 885 1.15 38.57 -29.77
C SER A 885 0.93 37.52 -30.87
N GLU A 886 0.59 37.99 -32.07
CA GLU A 886 0.29 37.20 -33.27
C GLU A 886 1.37 36.14 -33.56
N SER A 887 2.65 36.53 -33.54
CA SER A 887 3.78 35.60 -33.71
C SER A 887 3.82 34.42 -32.73
N LYS A 888 3.26 34.52 -31.52
CA LYS A 888 3.19 33.40 -30.56
C LYS A 888 1.92 32.57 -30.73
N MET A 889 0.88 33.17 -31.29
CA MET A 889 -0.33 32.45 -31.69
C MET A 889 -0.02 31.55 -32.87
N ASP A 890 0.77 32.04 -33.84
CA ASP A 890 1.25 31.25 -34.97
C ASP A 890 2.20 30.13 -34.52
N GLU A 891 3.12 30.39 -33.58
CA GLU A 891 3.98 29.35 -33.00
C GLU A 891 3.15 28.23 -32.34
N GLU A 892 2.24 28.55 -31.41
CA GLU A 892 1.36 27.56 -30.76
C GLU A 892 0.42 26.86 -31.78
N PHE A 893 -0.09 27.59 -32.78
CA PHE A 893 -0.87 26.99 -33.86
C PHE A 893 -0.05 25.99 -34.67
N THR A 894 1.22 26.29 -35.00
CA THR A 894 2.10 25.32 -35.69
C THR A 894 2.48 24.14 -34.79
N ILE A 895 2.52 24.31 -33.47
CA ILE A 895 2.77 23.23 -32.50
C ILE A 895 1.55 22.30 -32.43
N GLU A 896 0.34 22.82 -32.29
CA GLU A 896 -0.90 22.03 -32.29
C GLU A 896 -1.18 21.40 -33.66
N TRP A 897 -0.91 22.11 -34.76
CA TRP A 897 -0.99 21.54 -36.11
C TRP A 897 -0.01 20.37 -36.28
N LYS A 898 1.25 20.51 -35.83
CA LYS A 898 2.22 19.40 -35.82
C LYS A 898 1.79 18.25 -34.92
N LYS A 899 1.07 18.49 -33.81
CA LYS A 899 0.47 17.42 -32.99
C LYS A 899 -0.68 16.73 -33.74
N ASN A 900 -1.58 17.48 -34.38
CA ASN A 900 -2.67 16.91 -35.18
C ASN A 900 -2.13 16.07 -36.35
N SER A 901 -1.15 16.58 -37.11
CA SER A 901 -0.51 15.83 -38.19
C SER A 901 0.17 14.54 -37.70
N LYS A 902 0.81 14.56 -36.52
CA LYS A 902 1.37 13.35 -35.89
C LYS A 902 0.29 12.36 -35.47
N LEU A 903 -0.82 12.83 -34.90
CA LEU A 903 -1.96 11.98 -34.54
C LEU A 903 -2.64 11.37 -35.77
N ILE A 904 -2.77 12.12 -36.87
CA ILE A 904 -3.25 11.60 -38.15
C ILE A 904 -2.30 10.50 -38.65
N GLY A 905 -0.99 10.74 -38.68
CA GLY A 905 0.00 9.73 -39.09
C GLY A 905 0.00 8.46 -38.22
N VAL A 906 -0.16 8.60 -36.89
CA VAL A 906 -0.33 7.45 -35.98
C VAL A 906 -1.64 6.71 -36.23
N THR A 907 -2.73 7.42 -36.54
CA THR A 907 -4.03 6.81 -36.85
C THR A 907 -4.02 6.11 -38.22
N GLU A 908 -3.26 6.62 -39.19
CA GLU A 908 -3.03 5.98 -40.49
C GLU A 908 -2.12 4.74 -40.38
N ALA A 909 -1.11 4.76 -39.51
CA ALA A 909 -0.34 3.56 -39.17
C ALA A 909 -1.23 2.49 -38.52
N LEU A 910 -2.02 2.86 -37.50
CA LEU A 910 -2.96 1.96 -36.83
C LEU A 910 -4.01 1.36 -37.79
N LYS A 911 -4.43 2.08 -38.83
CA LYS A 911 -5.33 1.55 -39.87
C LYS A 911 -4.68 0.43 -40.68
N ASN A 912 -3.38 0.50 -40.93
CA ASN A 912 -2.63 -0.54 -41.63
C ASN A 912 -2.31 -1.73 -40.72
N ASP A 913 -1.99 -1.48 -39.45
CA ASP A 913 -1.65 -2.51 -38.46
C ASP A 913 -2.88 -3.34 -38.02
N PHE A 914 -4.07 -2.72 -37.98
CA PHE A 914 -5.30 -3.34 -37.44
C PHE A 914 -6.51 -3.25 -38.39
N PRO A 915 -6.50 -3.93 -39.55
CA PRO A 915 -7.56 -3.84 -40.57
C PRO A 915 -8.94 -4.34 -40.10
N TYR A 916 -9.01 -5.16 -39.05
CA TYR A 916 -10.28 -5.62 -38.46
C TYR A 916 -11.01 -4.54 -37.63
N LEU A 917 -10.37 -3.39 -37.36
CA LEU A 917 -10.96 -2.23 -36.68
C LEU A 917 -11.24 -1.06 -37.65
N ASP A 918 -11.23 -1.30 -38.97
CA ASP A 918 -11.23 -0.23 -39.96
C ASP A 918 -12.39 0.77 -39.80
N PHE A 919 -13.60 0.33 -39.48
CA PHE A 919 -14.73 1.23 -39.20
C PHE A 919 -14.44 2.20 -38.04
N GLN A 920 -13.84 1.70 -36.95
CA GLN A 920 -13.55 2.49 -35.75
C GLN A 920 -12.35 3.42 -35.94
N ILE A 921 -11.34 2.97 -36.70
CA ILE A 921 -10.15 3.77 -37.01
C ILE A 921 -10.47 4.82 -38.08
N THR A 922 -11.23 4.48 -39.11
CA THR A 922 -11.75 5.42 -40.11
C THR A 922 -12.71 6.43 -39.48
N ARG A 923 -13.47 6.05 -38.43
CA ARG A 923 -14.23 7.01 -37.60
C ARG A 923 -13.32 8.03 -36.90
N LEU A 924 -12.24 7.59 -36.25
CA LEU A 924 -11.27 8.49 -35.60
C LEU A 924 -10.56 9.39 -36.61
N LEU A 925 -10.12 8.83 -37.73
CA LEU A 925 -9.46 9.55 -38.81
C LEU A 925 -10.34 10.63 -39.46
N ASN A 926 -11.65 10.35 -39.64
CA ASN A 926 -12.61 11.33 -40.12
C ASN A 926 -12.91 12.46 -39.12
N ILE A 927 -12.73 12.23 -37.82
CA ILE A 927 -12.84 13.27 -36.78
C ILE A 927 -11.59 14.16 -36.82
N LEU A 928 -10.39 13.58 -36.84
CA LEU A 928 -9.12 14.34 -36.89
C LEU A 928 -9.01 15.20 -38.14
N LYS A 929 -9.35 14.66 -39.32
CA LYS A 929 -9.38 15.40 -40.61
C LYS A 929 -10.56 16.36 -40.76
N SER A 930 -11.47 16.45 -39.78
CA SER A 930 -12.57 17.44 -39.80
C SER A 930 -12.18 18.80 -39.24
N ILE A 931 -10.96 18.92 -38.68
CA ILE A 931 -10.41 20.13 -38.04
C ILE A 931 -9.53 20.93 -39.04
N ASP A 932 -9.13 20.32 -40.16
CA ASP A 932 -8.22 20.92 -41.16
C ASP A 932 -8.91 21.86 -42.18
N ASN A 933 -10.23 22.13 -42.05
CA ASN A 933 -11.06 22.94 -42.99
C ASN A 933 -11.99 23.94 -42.29
#